data_AF-A0A7W1ZRI7-F1
#
_entry.id   AF-A0A7W1ZRI7-F1
#
_cell.length_a   1.000
_cell.length_b   1.000
_cell.length_c   1.000
_cell.angle_alpha   90.00
_cell.angle_beta   90.00
_cell.angle_gamma   90.00
#
_symmetry.space_group_name_H-M   'P 1'
#
loop_
_entity.id
_entity.type
_entity.pdbx_description
1 polymer ?
#
loop_
_entity_poly.entity_id
_entity_poly.type
_entity_poly.pdbx_seq_one_letter_code
_entity_poly.pdbx_strand_id
1 'polypeptide(L)'
;MNIDKYGCGRDAGVMSRAFFHFPVLRLSRLLLSLRLHRVHLIVVTILCCLITPSFRAAEAPSLYGIHDHSPDPAEFLTRIENGATRGWVTATVAVGTDPNNFSGDSFNHISDRGHTVIGRINYGYFPDGTIPVASKWDDFAQRCANFVANSTGCSIWVIANETNLPAEWPLDPSNNRFNYVSPQDYAVLFRKVYNAIKAVRPNDKVIPQAIAQWAGPLGPGAFSVNGTVYPHDGLPLNWVQYLNQMLTAIAASGPLDGIALHIGSRGYAYADIHSTERDAVNNLYWSFYSYKDWVELGIPQSLYHLPLYATECNGMFFWNGGHPEDASKHYEAGWMQEMYAEIDRYNQMAASSGKPIFRCVNLYRWCAGCDGWNIDGDGSHPSPYRAQIMSDLDLAIAQNYLWPTNLVVTNVPPAPTNLTAAVSSGRVTLNWSSALSAESYNVKRATVNGGPYSLIQSNVTDTTFINAFYTPGTTYYYRVSGVNSIGEGPNSLQASATPTNGICDMVVTGITWIPTNFLFAGDAVNFRATISNQGSAASPFITHGIGFTVGSGGFFWHSSDRSMAAGQSLTLAMNGSQSGVTTWTATAGNNTITANVDDINRFPEAIEENNVLTTAFQVYAPSYAVNSGGSAVSTFVADSFFSGSANTFSVGNAIDRSLVSNPAPEAAYQSERWGAFSYTLPNLLAERAYNVRLHFAEIASGITGAGQRLFNVSINGTQILTSFDVFSEAGGKYRAIARDFLATTGPAGQIVVQFNPGSANQPKCSAIEILPPPPKVSSVTVTNGTAQLTVETFPRKIYRLQVKNNLSDANWTSASVDTLASGDSLSFNNSISTNQQRFYRILQTN
;
A
#
# COMPACT_ATOMS: atom_id res chain seq x y z
N MET A 1 30.58 60.37 -18.35
CA MET A 1 29.93 61.57 -17.79
C MET A 1 29.88 61.35 -16.28
N ASN A 2 30.75 62.07 -15.57
CA ASN A 2 30.97 62.27 -14.13
C ASN A 2 31.04 61.03 -13.19
N ILE A 3 32.16 60.71 -12.51
CA ILE A 3 32.96 61.49 -11.50
C ILE A 3 32.11 61.67 -10.22
N ASP A 4 32.46 61.32 -8.98
CA ASP A 4 33.69 60.95 -8.24
C ASP A 4 33.20 60.28 -6.91
N LYS A 5 33.76 59.18 -6.41
CA LYS A 5 34.96 58.97 -5.56
C LYS A 5 34.87 59.37 -4.05
N TYR A 6 35.62 58.55 -3.29
CA TYR A 6 36.24 58.72 -1.95
C TYR A 6 35.37 58.43 -0.71
N GLY A 7 35.82 57.68 0.30
CA GLY A 7 37.10 57.02 0.55
C GLY A 7 37.28 56.71 2.07
N CYS A 8 38.28 55.86 2.37
CA CYS A 8 38.81 55.45 3.70
C CYS A 8 37.90 54.59 4.60
N GLY A 9 38.30 53.44 5.16
CA GLY A 9 39.63 52.88 5.40
C GLY A 9 40.27 53.43 6.69
N ARG A 10 40.16 52.69 7.81
CA ARG A 10 41.26 52.43 8.76
C ARG A 10 40.88 51.49 9.91
N ASP A 11 41.72 50.47 10.02
CA ASP A 11 42.01 49.61 11.17
C ASP A 11 42.48 50.35 12.44
N ALA A 12 42.27 49.68 13.58
CA ALA A 12 43.19 49.46 14.72
C ALA A 12 42.32 49.20 15.97
N GLY A 13 42.47 48.15 16.79
CA GLY A 13 43.64 47.36 17.13
C GLY A 13 43.95 47.54 18.62
N VAL A 14 44.17 46.41 19.32
CA VAL A 14 45.05 46.25 20.52
C VAL A 14 44.39 46.08 21.92
N MET A 15 44.48 44.80 22.37
CA MET A 15 44.84 44.24 23.70
C MET A 15 44.03 44.57 24.97
N SER A 16 43.64 43.51 25.70
CA SER A 16 44.43 42.96 26.82
C SER A 16 43.72 41.80 27.53
N ARG A 17 44.45 40.68 27.70
CA ARG A 17 44.60 39.75 28.87
C ARG A 17 43.35 39.44 29.74
N ALA A 18 43.06 38.23 30.21
CA ALA A 18 43.92 37.18 30.74
C ALA A 18 43.13 35.87 30.99
N PHE A 19 43.82 34.72 30.82
CA PHE A 19 43.86 33.48 31.64
C PHE A 19 42.62 33.10 32.50
N PHE A 20 42.08 31.88 32.46
CA PHE A 20 42.66 30.56 32.86
C PHE A 20 41.91 29.39 32.14
N HIS A 21 42.57 28.50 31.39
CA HIS A 21 43.01 27.10 31.73
C HIS A 21 41.88 26.14 32.22
N PHE A 22 41.37 25.21 31.37
CA PHE A 22 41.74 23.77 31.11
C PHE A 22 41.64 22.83 32.34
N PRO A 23 41.40 21.49 32.24
CA PRO A 23 41.52 20.56 31.07
C PRO A 23 40.34 19.56 30.84
N VAL A 24 40.08 19.09 29.60
CA VAL A 24 40.51 17.84 28.90
C VAL A 24 39.99 16.49 29.48
N LEU A 25 39.14 15.81 28.68
CA LEU A 25 39.20 14.38 28.27
C LEU A 25 38.21 14.20 27.08
N ARG A 26 38.60 14.06 25.79
CA ARG A 26 39.11 12.87 25.03
C ARG A 26 38.12 11.68 25.11
N LEU A 27 37.58 11.02 24.07
CA LEU A 27 37.87 10.64 22.65
C LEU A 27 36.49 10.52 21.93
N SER A 28 36.18 10.85 20.67
CA SER A 28 36.75 10.65 19.31
C SER A 28 36.39 9.34 18.57
N ARG A 29 35.98 9.53 17.29
CA ARG A 29 35.79 8.59 16.13
C ARG A 29 34.40 7.94 15.99
N LEU A 30 33.73 7.88 14.83
CA LEU A 30 34.12 7.84 13.40
C LEU A 30 32.84 8.23 12.58
N LEU A 31 32.82 9.13 11.59
CA LEU A 31 33.06 8.87 10.16
C LEU A 31 32.85 10.18 9.37
N LEU A 32 33.82 10.58 8.55
CA LEU A 32 33.66 11.60 7.51
C LEU A 32 34.62 11.28 6.34
N SER A 33 34.07 10.90 5.19
CA SER A 33 34.45 11.37 3.84
C SER A 33 33.53 10.68 2.81
N LEU A 34 32.56 11.41 2.25
CA LEU A 34 32.62 12.15 0.99
C LEU A 34 32.64 11.26 -0.27
N ARG A 35 31.47 11.27 -0.93
CA ARG A 35 31.26 11.62 -2.36
C ARG A 35 32.05 10.83 -3.40
N LEU A 36 31.33 10.01 -4.18
CA LEU A 36 30.86 10.30 -5.55
C LEU A 36 30.53 8.99 -6.27
N HIS A 37 29.25 8.62 -6.38
CA HIS A 37 28.73 7.75 -7.44
C HIS A 37 27.26 8.17 -7.72
N ARG A 38 27.08 9.16 -8.60
CA ARG A 38 25.93 9.25 -9.54
C ARG A 38 26.45 8.54 -10.79
N VAL A 39 25.84 7.49 -11.33
CA VAL A 39 24.60 7.46 -12.13
C VAL A 39 24.18 5.98 -12.20
N HIS A 40 22.88 5.67 -12.21
CA HIS A 40 22.22 4.33 -12.28
C HIS A 40 21.59 3.79 -10.98
N LEU A 41 21.30 4.67 -10.02
CA LEU A 41 20.32 4.38 -8.95
C LEU A 41 19.19 5.44 -8.91
N ILE A 42 18.74 5.89 -10.08
CA ILE A 42 17.64 6.87 -10.21
C ILE A 42 16.43 6.29 -10.98
N VAL A 43 16.54 5.16 -11.68
CA VAL A 43 15.39 4.63 -12.44
C VAL A 43 14.59 3.57 -11.67
N VAL A 44 15.17 2.89 -10.67
CA VAL A 44 14.45 1.88 -9.86
C VAL A 44 13.78 2.50 -8.63
N THR A 45 14.23 3.66 -8.16
CA THR A 45 13.55 4.41 -7.08
C THR A 45 12.41 5.30 -7.59
N ILE A 46 12.36 5.60 -8.90
CA ILE A 46 11.28 6.39 -9.49
C ILE A 46 10.07 5.52 -9.90
N LEU A 47 10.24 4.21 -10.11
CA LEU A 47 9.13 3.32 -10.46
C LEU A 47 8.46 2.60 -9.26
N CYS A 48 9.11 2.58 -8.09
CA CYS A 48 8.46 2.15 -6.83
C CYS A 48 7.74 3.29 -6.07
N CYS A 49 7.72 4.51 -6.63
CA CYS A 49 6.92 5.63 -6.14
C CYS A 49 5.58 5.80 -6.88
N LEU A 50 5.22 4.87 -7.77
CA LEU A 50 3.93 4.82 -8.45
C LEU A 50 3.26 3.48 -8.17
N ILE A 51 2.93 3.31 -6.90
CA ILE A 51 1.78 2.64 -6.25
C ILE A 51 2.23 2.54 -4.79
N THR A 52 2.35 3.70 -4.14
CA THR A 52 2.16 3.71 -2.70
C THR A 52 0.64 3.58 -2.52
N PRO A 53 0.11 2.63 -1.72
CA PRO A 53 -1.19 2.91 -1.14
C PRO A 53 -1.01 4.26 -0.46
N SER A 54 -1.86 5.22 -0.79
CA SER A 54 -1.90 6.50 -0.11
C SER A 54 -2.03 6.20 1.38
N PHE A 55 -0.91 6.21 2.12
CA PHE A 55 -0.93 6.19 3.57
C PHE A 55 -1.56 7.52 3.94
N ARG A 56 -2.90 7.48 4.06
CA ARG A 56 -3.70 8.57 4.57
C ARG A 56 -3.07 8.97 5.90
N ALA A 57 -2.72 10.24 6.06
CA ALA A 57 -2.21 10.71 7.33
C ALA A 57 -3.21 10.31 8.41
N ALA A 58 -2.73 9.62 9.46
CA ALA A 58 -3.56 9.36 10.63
C ALA A 58 -4.07 10.70 11.17
N GLU A 59 -5.33 10.71 11.63
CA GLU A 59 -5.93 11.87 12.30
C GLU A 59 -5.01 12.43 13.37
N ALA A 60 -5.02 13.77 13.54
CA ALA A 60 -4.22 14.45 14.53
C ALA A 60 -4.51 13.86 15.93
N PRO A 61 -3.50 13.41 16.68
CA PRO A 61 -3.73 12.70 17.95
C PRO A 61 -4.10 13.62 19.11
N SER A 62 -3.85 14.92 19.00
CA SER A 62 -4.18 15.89 20.04
C SER A 62 -5.63 16.35 19.96
N LEU A 63 -6.18 16.86 21.08
CA LEU A 63 -7.53 17.41 21.12
C LEU A 63 -7.62 18.82 20.50
N TYR A 64 -6.49 19.52 20.31
CA TYR A 64 -6.47 20.95 20.02
C TYR A 64 -6.91 21.28 18.60
N GLY A 65 -7.87 22.20 18.46
CA GLY A 65 -8.27 22.69 17.16
C GLY A 65 -8.87 24.07 17.16
N ILE A 66 -9.09 24.58 15.96
CA ILE A 66 -9.69 25.89 15.70
C ILE A 66 -10.73 25.80 14.60
N HIS A 67 -11.79 26.59 14.73
CA HIS A 67 -12.80 26.75 13.71
C HIS A 67 -12.38 27.84 12.71
N ASP A 68 -12.76 27.59 11.47
CA ASP A 68 -12.44 28.33 10.27
C ASP A 68 -10.96 28.35 9.84
N HIS A 69 -10.79 28.20 8.53
CA HIS A 69 -9.53 28.18 7.82
C HIS A 69 -9.20 29.53 7.16
N SER A 70 -10.15 30.46 7.12
CA SER A 70 -10.01 31.75 6.43
C SER A 70 -10.36 32.93 7.36
N PRO A 71 -9.42 33.82 7.70
CA PRO A 71 -8.03 33.84 7.23
C PRO A 71 -7.20 32.68 7.80
N ASP A 72 -6.06 32.36 7.17
CA ASP A 72 -5.18 31.24 7.58
C ASP A 72 -4.87 31.29 9.09
N PRO A 73 -5.21 30.24 9.87
CA PRO A 73 -4.97 30.18 11.32
C PRO A 73 -3.49 29.91 11.67
N ALA A 74 -2.54 30.45 10.91
CA ALA A 74 -1.12 30.11 11.00
C ALA A 74 -0.52 30.32 12.41
N GLU A 75 -0.92 31.36 13.14
CA GLU A 75 -0.45 31.58 14.53
C GLU A 75 -0.86 30.41 15.44
N PHE A 76 -2.13 30.03 15.39
CA PHE A 76 -2.68 28.94 16.19
C PHE A 76 -1.99 27.60 15.86
N LEU A 77 -1.85 27.29 14.57
CA LEU A 77 -1.21 26.07 14.11
C LEU A 77 0.27 26.01 14.52
N THR A 78 1.00 27.13 14.41
CA THR A 78 2.41 27.22 14.80
C THR A 78 2.62 26.98 16.30
N ARG A 79 1.68 27.45 17.14
CA ARG A 79 1.72 27.17 18.59
C ARG A 79 1.54 25.67 18.87
N ILE A 80 0.58 25.03 18.19
CA ILE A 80 0.39 23.57 18.28
C ILE A 80 1.65 22.84 17.84
N GLU A 81 2.27 23.21 16.71
CA GLU A 81 3.50 22.57 16.21
C GLU A 81 4.68 22.70 17.18
N ASN A 82 4.74 23.77 17.98
CA ASN A 82 5.83 24.02 18.91
C ASN A 82 5.72 23.24 20.22
N GLY A 83 4.54 22.78 20.62
CA GLY A 83 4.32 22.09 21.90
C GLY A 83 3.55 20.77 21.84
N ALA A 84 2.88 20.48 20.72
CA ALA A 84 2.23 19.23 20.38
C ALA A 84 2.68 18.78 18.96
N THR A 85 2.17 17.66 18.46
CA THR A 85 2.57 17.17 17.13
C THR A 85 1.71 17.76 16.00
N ARG A 86 0.39 17.64 16.10
CA ARG A 86 -0.59 17.98 15.06
C ARG A 86 -1.93 18.29 15.72
N GLY A 87 -2.72 19.17 15.12
CA GLY A 87 -4.04 19.60 15.61
C GLY A 87 -5.11 19.62 14.51
N TRP A 88 -6.22 20.29 14.77
CA TRP A 88 -7.42 20.24 13.93
C TRP A 88 -7.85 21.61 13.41
N VAL A 89 -8.46 21.63 12.22
CA VAL A 89 -9.15 22.81 11.66
C VAL A 89 -10.52 22.41 11.11
N THR A 90 -11.58 23.08 11.55
CA THR A 90 -12.90 23.01 10.89
C THR A 90 -13.00 24.08 9.81
N ALA A 91 -12.75 23.75 8.55
CA ALA A 91 -12.91 24.67 7.42
C ALA A 91 -14.37 24.72 6.97
N THR A 92 -15.02 25.88 7.04
CA THR A 92 -16.42 26.02 6.58
C THR A 92 -16.49 26.67 5.22
N VAL A 93 -17.32 26.10 4.34
CA VAL A 93 -17.50 26.56 2.96
C VAL A 93 -18.97 26.57 2.59
N ALA A 94 -19.37 27.50 1.72
CA ALA A 94 -20.70 27.54 1.09
C ALA A 94 -20.56 27.19 -0.39
N VAL A 95 -21.28 26.15 -0.84
CA VAL A 95 -21.09 25.59 -2.19
C VAL A 95 -22.24 25.82 -3.16
N GLY A 96 -23.39 26.30 -2.68
CA GLY A 96 -24.60 26.47 -3.48
C GLY A 96 -25.20 25.14 -3.96
N THR A 97 -26.03 25.16 -5.01
CA THR A 97 -26.73 23.97 -5.56
C THR A 97 -26.38 23.62 -6.99
N ASP A 98 -25.52 24.37 -7.70
CA ASP A 98 -25.26 24.09 -9.12
C ASP A 98 -24.58 22.72 -9.33
N PRO A 99 -25.28 21.71 -9.89
CA PRO A 99 -24.73 20.37 -10.05
C PRO A 99 -23.63 20.30 -11.13
N ASN A 100 -23.43 21.36 -11.92
CA ASN A 100 -22.39 21.47 -12.94
C ASN A 100 -21.16 22.26 -12.45
N ASN A 101 -21.17 22.74 -11.21
CA ASN A 101 -20.01 23.39 -10.63
C ASN A 101 -19.04 22.35 -10.06
N PHE A 102 -17.85 22.29 -10.66
CA PHE A 102 -16.75 21.38 -10.29
C PHE A 102 -15.65 22.05 -9.46
N SER A 103 -15.87 23.28 -8.97
CA SER A 103 -14.88 23.93 -8.09
C SER A 103 -14.75 23.14 -6.78
N GLY A 104 -13.52 23.07 -6.28
CA GLY A 104 -13.14 22.55 -4.97
C GLY A 104 -12.05 23.42 -4.35
N ASP A 105 -11.75 23.19 -3.07
CA ASP A 105 -10.77 23.97 -2.32
C ASP A 105 -9.52 23.14 -1.97
N SER A 106 -8.39 23.83 -1.86
CA SER A 106 -7.14 23.21 -1.41
C SER A 106 -6.85 23.55 0.04
N PHE A 107 -6.96 22.53 0.89
CA PHE A 107 -6.62 22.59 2.31
C PHE A 107 -5.17 22.14 2.58
N ASN A 108 -4.36 21.94 1.53
CA ASN A 108 -3.00 21.42 1.63
C ASN A 108 -2.09 22.30 2.50
N HIS A 109 -2.31 23.62 2.53
CA HIS A 109 -1.55 24.52 3.40
C HIS A 109 -1.70 24.20 4.89
N ILE A 110 -2.77 23.49 5.29
CA ILE A 110 -3.00 22.97 6.64
C ILE A 110 -2.54 21.50 6.73
N SER A 111 -2.94 20.66 5.77
CA SER A 111 -2.67 19.21 5.86
C SER A 111 -1.21 18.83 5.61
N ASP A 112 -0.47 19.59 4.80
CA ASP A 112 0.96 19.35 4.53
C ASP A 112 1.83 19.65 5.75
N ARG A 113 1.31 20.48 6.68
CA ARG A 113 1.86 20.71 8.01
C ARG A 113 1.51 19.59 9.00
N GLY A 114 0.70 18.62 8.57
CA GLY A 114 0.28 17.45 9.35
C GLY A 114 -1.00 17.63 10.14
N HIS A 115 -1.64 18.80 10.11
CA HIS A 115 -2.93 19.01 10.78
C HIS A 115 -4.08 18.30 10.05
N THR A 116 -5.14 17.95 10.78
CA THR A 116 -6.33 17.34 10.19
C THR A 116 -7.40 18.38 9.90
N VAL A 117 -7.99 18.31 8.71
CA VAL A 117 -9.03 19.23 8.26
C VAL A 117 -10.39 18.54 8.25
N ILE A 118 -11.37 19.20 8.85
CA ILE A 118 -12.79 18.88 8.76
C ILE A 118 -13.42 19.92 7.82
N GLY A 119 -13.89 19.50 6.65
CA GLY A 119 -14.60 20.38 5.72
C GLY A 119 -16.09 20.40 6.02
N ARG A 120 -16.60 21.50 6.58
CA ARG A 120 -18.03 21.73 6.76
C ARG A 120 -18.62 22.38 5.51
N ILE A 121 -19.48 21.63 4.82
CA ILE A 121 -20.09 22.04 3.55
C ILE A 121 -21.52 22.52 3.80
N ASN A 122 -21.75 23.81 3.63
CA ASN A 122 -23.07 24.43 3.67
C ASN A 122 -23.59 24.73 2.26
N TYR A 123 -24.91 24.82 2.11
CA TYR A 123 -25.54 25.42 0.93
C TYR A 123 -25.19 26.90 0.81
N GLY A 124 -25.51 27.67 1.85
CA GLY A 124 -25.22 29.08 1.99
C GLY A 124 -24.99 29.44 3.45
N TYR A 125 -25.14 30.72 3.75
CA TYR A 125 -25.19 31.26 5.11
C TYR A 125 -26.49 32.03 5.26
N PHE A 126 -26.83 32.49 6.46
CA PHE A 126 -27.94 33.42 6.64
C PHE A 126 -27.86 34.59 5.61
N PRO A 127 -28.96 34.93 4.90
CA PRO A 127 -30.32 34.44 5.09
C PRO A 127 -30.71 33.19 4.27
N ASP A 128 -29.82 32.61 3.47
CA ASP A 128 -30.16 31.50 2.56
C ASP A 128 -30.30 30.14 3.28
N GLY A 129 -29.66 29.99 4.44
CA GLY A 129 -29.63 28.76 5.24
C GLY A 129 -28.47 27.82 4.91
N THR A 130 -28.15 26.90 5.82
CA THR A 130 -27.05 25.93 5.62
C THR A 130 -27.43 24.75 4.74
N ILE A 131 -28.72 24.55 4.49
CA ILE A 131 -29.25 23.59 3.52
C ILE A 131 -30.21 24.30 2.55
N PRO A 132 -30.43 23.78 1.33
CA PRO A 132 -31.41 24.36 0.42
C PRO A 132 -32.81 23.77 0.64
N VAL A 133 -33.82 24.39 0.01
CA VAL A 133 -35.19 23.86 -0.03
C VAL A 133 -35.22 22.43 -0.62
N ALA A 134 -36.22 21.63 -0.22
CA ALA A 134 -36.30 20.20 -0.55
C ALA A 134 -36.23 19.87 -2.04
N SER A 135 -36.76 20.74 -2.91
CA SER A 135 -36.70 20.59 -4.37
C SER A 135 -35.29 20.66 -4.96
N LYS A 136 -34.28 21.06 -4.15
CA LYS A 136 -32.88 21.24 -4.55
C LYS A 136 -31.91 20.29 -3.86
N TRP A 137 -32.40 19.29 -3.12
CA TRP A 137 -31.54 18.36 -2.39
C TRP A 137 -30.69 17.46 -3.30
N ASP A 138 -31.20 17.02 -4.45
CA ASP A 138 -30.41 16.21 -5.40
C ASP A 138 -29.32 17.05 -6.08
N ASP A 139 -29.66 18.27 -6.49
CA ASP A 139 -28.74 19.28 -7.02
C ASP A 139 -27.61 19.57 -6.00
N PHE A 140 -27.96 19.78 -4.73
CA PHE A 140 -27.00 19.99 -3.64
C PHE A 140 -26.11 18.78 -3.40
N ALA A 141 -26.67 17.56 -3.39
CA ALA A 141 -25.88 16.34 -3.20
C ALA A 141 -24.84 16.17 -4.32
N GLN A 142 -25.23 16.43 -5.58
CA GLN A 142 -24.30 16.42 -6.69
C GLN A 142 -23.23 17.51 -6.56
N ARG A 143 -23.61 18.73 -6.16
CA ARG A 143 -22.67 19.83 -5.91
C ARG A 143 -21.64 19.47 -4.83
N CYS A 144 -22.08 18.90 -3.71
CA CYS A 144 -21.21 18.41 -2.64
C CYS A 144 -20.23 17.35 -3.16
N ALA A 145 -20.70 16.37 -3.93
CA ALA A 145 -19.83 15.36 -4.53
C ALA A 145 -18.77 15.98 -5.45
N ASN A 146 -19.16 16.93 -6.31
CA ASN A 146 -18.21 17.63 -7.18
C ASN A 146 -17.17 18.42 -6.38
N PHE A 147 -17.60 19.13 -5.34
CA PHE A 147 -16.71 19.88 -4.45
C PHE A 147 -15.70 18.97 -3.77
N VAL A 148 -16.15 17.85 -3.19
CA VAL A 148 -15.31 16.87 -2.50
C VAL A 148 -14.37 16.14 -3.46
N ALA A 149 -14.83 15.79 -4.67
CA ALA A 149 -13.98 15.17 -5.69
C ALA A 149 -12.79 16.07 -6.05
N ASN A 150 -13.01 17.38 -6.14
CA ASN A 150 -12.03 18.38 -6.57
C ASN A 150 -11.30 19.10 -5.42
N SER A 151 -11.58 18.75 -4.16
CA SER A 151 -10.87 19.31 -3.01
C SER A 151 -9.69 18.42 -2.59
N THR A 152 -8.64 19.02 -2.04
CA THR A 152 -7.44 18.31 -1.56
C THR A 152 -7.09 18.70 -0.12
N GLY A 153 -6.43 17.81 0.62
CA GLY A 153 -6.00 18.08 2.01
C GLY A 153 -7.09 17.91 3.07
N CYS A 154 -8.29 17.45 2.69
CA CYS A 154 -9.40 17.14 3.59
C CYS A 154 -9.93 15.73 3.30
N SER A 155 -10.42 15.04 4.33
CA SER A 155 -11.04 13.72 4.19
C SER A 155 -12.17 13.44 5.19
N ILE A 156 -12.62 14.47 5.90
CA ILE A 156 -13.72 14.44 6.87
C ILE A 156 -14.68 15.56 6.48
N TRP A 157 -15.92 15.21 6.17
CA TRP A 157 -16.90 16.14 5.62
C TRP A 157 -18.13 16.22 6.52
N VAL A 158 -18.38 17.41 7.08
CA VAL A 158 -19.59 17.71 7.87
C VAL A 158 -20.62 18.37 6.95
N ILE A 159 -21.84 17.84 6.93
CA ILE A 159 -22.86 18.33 5.99
C ILE A 159 -23.81 19.29 6.69
N ALA A 160 -23.78 20.55 6.28
CA ALA A 160 -24.52 21.67 6.85
C ALA A 160 -24.18 21.98 8.33
N ASN A 161 -24.94 22.88 8.93
CA ASN A 161 -24.75 23.34 10.30
C ASN A 161 -26.07 23.78 10.94
N GLU A 162 -26.30 23.40 12.19
CA GLU A 162 -27.29 24.02 13.10
C GLU A 162 -28.72 24.20 12.54
N THR A 163 -29.21 23.29 11.72
CA THR A 163 -30.60 23.37 11.18
C THR A 163 -31.69 23.21 12.25
N ASN A 164 -31.34 23.04 13.52
CA ASN A 164 -32.26 23.21 14.65
C ASN A 164 -32.47 24.69 15.05
N LEU A 165 -31.77 25.64 14.40
CA LEU A 165 -32.00 27.08 14.50
C LEU A 165 -32.76 27.61 13.27
N PRO A 166 -33.77 28.48 13.46
CA PRO A 166 -34.48 29.10 12.36
C PRO A 166 -33.64 29.95 11.41
N ALA A 167 -32.54 30.51 11.91
CA ALA A 167 -31.63 31.33 11.09
C ALA A 167 -30.89 30.48 10.04
N GLU A 168 -30.79 29.17 10.23
CA GLU A 168 -30.07 28.26 9.34
C GLU A 168 -31.00 27.45 8.43
N TRP A 169 -32.32 27.67 8.54
CA TRP A 169 -33.31 27.05 7.69
C TRP A 169 -33.25 27.59 6.27
N PRO A 170 -33.62 26.77 5.26
CA PRO A 170 -33.70 27.22 3.89
C PRO A 170 -34.74 28.34 3.74
N LEU A 171 -34.31 29.48 3.19
CA LEU A 171 -35.22 30.53 2.73
C LEU A 171 -35.89 30.08 1.42
N ASP A 172 -37.22 29.98 1.45
CA ASP A 172 -38.01 29.63 0.28
C ASP A 172 -38.43 30.91 -0.49
N PRO A 173 -37.85 31.17 -1.67
CA PRO A 173 -38.15 32.38 -2.43
C PRO A 173 -39.58 32.41 -2.98
N SER A 174 -40.29 31.26 -3.01
CA SER A 174 -41.66 31.20 -3.52
C SER A 174 -42.69 31.84 -2.57
N ASN A 175 -42.37 31.86 -1.27
CA ASN A 175 -43.24 32.38 -0.22
C ASN A 175 -42.53 33.35 0.75
N ASN A 176 -41.23 33.57 0.55
CA ASN A 176 -40.34 34.42 1.36
C ASN A 176 -40.33 34.04 2.85
N ARG A 177 -40.34 32.73 3.15
CA ARG A 177 -40.31 32.17 4.52
C ARG A 177 -39.18 31.17 4.69
N PHE A 178 -38.75 31.03 5.94
CA PHE A 178 -37.81 29.99 6.36
C PHE A 178 -38.56 28.69 6.59
N ASN A 179 -38.24 27.64 5.83
CA ASN A 179 -38.90 26.34 5.94
C ASN A 179 -38.30 25.53 7.09
N TYR A 180 -39.16 25.08 8.02
CA TYR A 180 -38.75 24.20 9.12
C TYR A 180 -38.03 22.96 8.60
N VAL A 181 -36.94 22.59 9.27
CA VAL A 181 -36.19 21.37 9.00
C VAL A 181 -36.45 20.40 10.13
N SER A 182 -37.19 19.32 9.86
CA SER A 182 -37.37 18.25 10.83
C SER A 182 -36.14 17.34 10.90
N PRO A 183 -35.95 16.58 12.00
CA PRO A 183 -34.90 15.57 12.08
C PRO A 183 -34.96 14.55 10.91
N GLN A 184 -36.17 14.20 10.45
CA GLN A 184 -36.38 13.27 9.34
C GLN A 184 -36.02 13.91 7.99
N ASP A 185 -36.40 15.16 7.75
CA ASP A 185 -36.05 15.88 6.52
C ASP A 185 -34.54 16.04 6.38
N TYR A 186 -33.87 16.42 7.48
CA TYR A 186 -32.41 16.48 7.48
C TYR A 186 -31.78 15.11 7.21
N ALA A 187 -32.31 14.03 7.81
CA ALA A 187 -31.79 12.68 7.56
C ALA A 187 -31.92 12.25 6.08
N VAL A 188 -33.01 12.63 5.41
CA VAL A 188 -33.20 12.38 3.97
C VAL A 188 -32.17 13.15 3.14
N LEU A 189 -31.97 14.43 3.43
CA LEU A 189 -30.93 15.24 2.78
C LEU A 189 -29.53 14.64 3.01
N PHE A 190 -29.19 14.34 4.27
CA PHE A 190 -27.90 13.76 4.64
C PHE A 190 -27.63 12.47 3.87
N ARG A 191 -28.61 11.58 3.74
CA ARG A 191 -28.44 10.33 2.99
C ARG A 191 -28.13 10.56 1.51
N LYS A 192 -28.77 11.53 0.87
CA LYS A 192 -28.46 11.91 -0.53
C LYS A 192 -27.02 12.39 -0.66
N VAL A 193 -26.60 13.32 0.19
CA VAL A 193 -25.23 13.88 0.19
C VAL A 193 -24.19 12.81 0.53
N TYR A 194 -24.44 11.98 1.55
CA TYR A 194 -23.59 10.86 1.95
C TYR A 194 -23.31 9.92 0.79
N ASN A 195 -24.37 9.45 0.12
CA ASN A 195 -24.23 8.53 -1.00
C ASN A 195 -23.48 9.17 -2.18
N ALA A 196 -23.76 10.44 -2.49
CA ALA A 196 -23.08 11.17 -3.56
C ALA A 196 -21.58 11.36 -3.27
N ILE A 197 -21.20 11.73 -2.05
CA ILE A 197 -19.79 11.87 -1.65
C ILE A 197 -19.10 10.51 -1.65
N LYS A 198 -19.72 9.46 -1.09
CA LYS A 198 -19.12 8.11 -1.07
C LYS A 198 -18.90 7.53 -2.47
N ALA A 199 -19.72 7.92 -3.46
CA ALA A 199 -19.51 7.49 -4.84
C ALA A 199 -18.21 8.03 -5.45
N VAL A 200 -17.76 9.22 -5.04
CA VAL A 200 -16.53 9.85 -5.57
C VAL A 200 -15.31 9.71 -4.63
N ARG A 201 -15.55 9.57 -3.32
CA ARG A 201 -14.54 9.40 -2.27
C ARG A 201 -15.00 8.32 -1.27
N PRO A 202 -14.96 7.03 -1.63
CA PRO A 202 -15.54 5.95 -0.80
C PRO A 202 -14.91 5.85 0.60
N ASN A 203 -13.65 6.25 0.73
CA ASN A 203 -12.91 6.17 1.98
C ASN A 203 -13.08 7.41 2.88
N ASP A 204 -13.61 8.54 2.38
CA ASP A 204 -13.79 9.79 3.16
C ASP A 204 -14.88 9.63 4.22
N LYS A 205 -14.70 10.28 5.37
CA LYS A 205 -15.70 10.29 6.43
C LYS A 205 -16.75 11.34 6.10
N VAL A 206 -18.02 10.97 6.19
CA VAL A 206 -19.15 11.89 6.04
C VAL A 206 -19.97 11.88 7.32
N ILE A 207 -20.11 13.06 7.91
CA ILE A 207 -20.59 13.29 9.27
C ILE A 207 -21.79 14.25 9.20
N PRO A 208 -22.87 13.98 9.95
CA PRO A 208 -24.00 14.91 10.02
C PRO A 208 -23.60 16.23 10.68
N GLN A 209 -24.43 17.24 10.48
CA GLN A 209 -24.28 18.56 11.10
C GLN A 209 -24.10 18.45 12.60
N ALA A 210 -23.35 19.39 13.16
CA ALA A 210 -23.53 19.75 14.54
C ALA A 210 -24.82 20.58 14.69
N ILE A 211 -25.41 20.51 15.87
CA ILE A 211 -26.64 21.20 16.22
C ILE A 211 -26.36 22.24 17.28
N ALA A 212 -27.09 23.34 17.22
CA ALA A 212 -26.93 24.43 18.16
C ALA A 212 -27.37 23.97 19.55
N GLN A 213 -26.46 24.08 20.50
CA GLN A 213 -26.78 23.91 21.91
C GLN A 213 -27.81 24.96 22.35
N TRP A 214 -28.62 24.59 23.33
CA TRP A 214 -29.63 25.48 23.93
C TRP A 214 -30.71 26.03 22.99
N ALA A 215 -30.80 25.50 21.77
CA ALA A 215 -31.87 25.82 20.84
C ALA A 215 -33.15 25.06 21.18
N GLY A 216 -34.27 25.79 21.19
CA GLY A 216 -35.60 25.24 21.47
C GLY A 216 -35.84 24.88 22.96
N PRO A 217 -37.05 24.41 23.30
CA PRO A 217 -38.22 24.27 22.44
C PRO A 217 -38.78 25.65 22.05
N LEU A 218 -39.01 25.89 20.76
CA LEU A 218 -39.59 27.15 20.29
C LEU A 218 -41.10 27.14 20.59
N GLY A 219 -41.49 27.85 21.65
CA GLY A 219 -42.89 28.02 22.04
C GLY A 219 -43.63 29.12 21.25
N PRO A 220 -44.96 29.25 21.40
CA PRO A 220 -45.73 30.32 20.77
C PRO A 220 -45.19 31.70 21.17
N GLY A 221 -44.69 32.48 20.20
CA GLY A 221 -44.15 33.83 20.43
C GLY A 221 -42.62 33.96 20.44
N ALA A 222 -41.86 32.87 20.24
CA ALA A 222 -40.40 32.93 20.12
C ALA A 222 -39.95 33.54 18.78
N PHE A 223 -39.20 34.64 18.82
CA PHE A 223 -38.32 35.24 17.78
C PHE A 223 -38.79 35.30 16.31
N SER A 224 -39.70 36.18 15.88
CA SER A 224 -39.99 36.38 14.44
C SER A 224 -38.74 36.71 13.60
N VAL A 225 -38.26 35.78 12.76
CA VAL A 225 -37.31 36.08 11.68
C VAL A 225 -38.08 36.40 10.39
N ASN A 226 -37.93 37.64 9.91
CA ASN A 226 -38.53 38.16 8.67
C ASN A 226 -40.08 38.02 8.56
N GLY A 227 -40.82 38.23 9.65
CA GLY A 227 -42.29 38.23 9.64
C GLY A 227 -42.94 36.85 9.52
N THR A 228 -42.17 35.76 9.60
CA THR A 228 -42.70 34.40 9.65
C THR A 228 -43.19 34.10 11.06
N VAL A 229 -44.51 33.99 11.24
CA VAL A 229 -45.09 33.39 12.45
C VAL A 229 -44.77 31.90 12.40
N TYR A 230 -43.97 31.41 13.37
CA TYR A 230 -43.53 30.02 13.40
C TYR A 230 -44.70 29.05 13.34
N PRO A 231 -44.67 28.04 12.46
CA PRO A 231 -45.48 26.86 12.68
C PRO A 231 -45.00 26.25 14.00
N HIS A 232 -45.87 26.25 14.99
CA HIS A 232 -45.69 25.42 16.17
C HIS A 232 -45.83 23.98 15.68
N ASP A 233 -44.76 23.20 15.77
CA ASP A 233 -44.97 21.75 15.83
C ASP A 233 -45.81 21.48 17.08
N GLY A 234 -46.72 20.52 17.00
CA GLY A 234 -47.54 20.11 18.16
C GLY A 234 -46.70 19.60 19.36
N LEU A 235 -45.38 19.37 19.17
CA LEU A 235 -44.41 18.90 20.15
C LEU A 235 -43.00 19.48 19.86
N PRO A 236 -42.64 20.67 20.36
CA PRO A 236 -41.33 21.25 20.08
C PRO A 236 -40.21 20.45 20.75
N LEU A 237 -39.21 20.03 19.96
CA LEU A 237 -38.04 19.30 20.44
C LEU A 237 -37.01 20.27 21.02
N ASN A 238 -36.39 19.89 22.13
CA ASN A 238 -35.15 20.54 22.56
C ASN A 238 -33.95 20.02 21.76
N TRP A 239 -32.81 20.68 21.90
CA TRP A 239 -31.60 20.38 21.14
C TRP A 239 -31.16 18.91 21.26
N VAL A 240 -31.19 18.32 22.45
CA VAL A 240 -30.85 16.90 22.70
C VAL A 240 -31.81 15.94 22.01
N GLN A 241 -33.12 16.22 22.10
CA GLN A 241 -34.14 15.40 21.45
C GLN A 241 -34.04 15.48 19.92
N TYR A 242 -33.75 16.66 19.38
CA TYR A 242 -33.51 16.84 17.96
C TYR A 242 -32.30 16.01 17.50
N LEU A 243 -31.18 16.03 18.24
CA LEU A 243 -30.00 15.18 17.95
C LEU A 243 -30.38 13.71 17.86
N ASN A 244 -31.09 13.23 18.88
CA ASN A 244 -31.40 11.83 19.03
C ASN A 244 -32.28 11.34 17.89
N GLN A 245 -33.34 12.08 17.57
CA GLN A 245 -34.22 11.74 16.45
C GLN A 245 -33.50 11.84 15.10
N MET A 246 -32.63 12.83 14.92
CA MET A 246 -31.86 13.01 13.68
C MET A 246 -30.89 11.85 13.47
N LEU A 247 -30.06 11.53 14.47
CA LEU A 247 -29.11 10.42 14.40
C LEU A 247 -29.82 9.07 14.24
N THR A 248 -30.95 8.87 14.92
CA THR A 248 -31.78 7.67 14.77
C THR A 248 -32.32 7.54 13.34
N ALA A 249 -32.85 8.62 12.77
CA ALA A 249 -33.35 8.63 11.39
C ALA A 249 -32.23 8.40 10.36
N ILE A 250 -31.05 8.99 10.57
CA ILE A 250 -29.87 8.75 9.72
C ILE A 250 -29.46 7.28 9.78
N ALA A 251 -29.30 6.73 10.98
CA ALA A 251 -28.87 5.34 11.19
C ALA A 251 -29.88 4.33 10.60
N ALA A 252 -31.18 4.64 10.65
CA ALA A 252 -32.23 3.83 10.05
C ALA A 252 -32.14 3.75 8.51
N SER A 253 -31.54 4.76 7.87
CA SER A 253 -31.37 4.82 6.41
C SER A 253 -30.00 4.31 5.92
N GLY A 254 -29.06 4.01 6.82
CA GLY A 254 -27.72 3.52 6.49
C GLY A 254 -26.62 4.03 7.43
N PRO A 255 -25.33 3.82 7.09
CA PRO A 255 -24.20 4.22 7.93
C PRO A 255 -23.97 5.74 7.95
N LEU A 256 -23.21 6.18 8.95
CA LEU A 256 -22.55 7.49 9.10
C LEU A 256 -21.17 7.27 9.76
N ASP A 257 -20.21 8.16 9.54
CA ASP A 257 -18.79 7.88 9.87
C ASP A 257 -18.27 8.58 11.14
N GLY A 258 -19.12 9.37 11.81
CA GLY A 258 -18.78 10.17 12.99
C GLY A 258 -19.97 11.00 13.45
N ILE A 259 -19.79 11.77 14.53
CA ILE A 259 -20.81 12.69 15.06
C ILE A 259 -20.16 14.05 15.32
N ALA A 260 -20.68 15.11 14.70
CA ALA A 260 -20.28 16.49 14.99
C ALA A 260 -21.15 17.07 16.10
N LEU A 261 -20.56 17.84 17.01
CA LEU A 261 -21.25 18.51 18.11
C LEU A 261 -20.72 19.94 18.27
N HIS A 262 -21.58 20.84 18.72
CA HIS A 262 -21.16 22.12 19.27
C HIS A 262 -21.20 22.02 20.80
N ILE A 263 -20.13 22.49 21.43
CA ILE A 263 -20.00 22.48 22.88
C ILE A 263 -19.68 23.90 23.31
N GLY A 264 -20.47 24.47 24.20
CA GLY A 264 -20.13 25.75 24.78
C GLY A 264 -20.40 25.82 26.26
N SER A 265 -19.83 26.86 26.83
CA SER A 265 -19.95 27.21 28.23
C SER A 265 -20.90 28.41 28.36
N ARG A 266 -21.59 28.56 29.49
CA ARG A 266 -22.44 29.73 29.75
C ARG A 266 -21.64 31.04 29.82
N GLY A 267 -20.35 30.93 30.07
CA GLY A 267 -19.43 32.07 30.08
C GLY A 267 -18.00 31.60 29.98
N TYR A 268 -17.07 32.55 30.13
CA TYR A 268 -15.63 32.30 30.07
C TYR A 268 -14.97 32.27 31.45
N ALA A 269 -15.72 31.98 32.53
CA ALA A 269 -15.14 31.78 33.85
C ALA A 269 -14.75 30.30 34.05
N TYR A 270 -13.65 30.04 34.76
CA TYR A 270 -13.17 28.68 35.04
C TYR A 270 -14.27 27.82 35.68
N ALA A 271 -15.04 28.40 36.60
CA ALA A 271 -16.14 27.74 37.29
C ALA A 271 -17.30 27.35 36.34
N ASP A 272 -17.48 28.03 35.21
CA ASP A 272 -18.56 27.74 34.26
C ASP A 272 -18.33 26.40 33.52
N ILE A 273 -17.08 25.91 33.45
CA ILE A 273 -16.76 24.58 32.89
C ILE A 273 -17.36 23.46 33.75
N HIS A 274 -17.42 23.65 35.07
CA HIS A 274 -17.91 22.64 36.02
C HIS A 274 -19.29 22.93 36.58
N SER A 275 -19.95 23.97 36.08
CA SER A 275 -21.26 24.36 36.59
C SER A 275 -22.27 23.23 36.37
N THR A 276 -22.99 22.88 37.44
CA THR A 276 -24.06 21.89 37.42
C THR A 276 -25.44 22.51 37.21
N GLU A 277 -25.48 23.82 36.92
CA GLU A 277 -26.71 24.54 36.67
C GLU A 277 -27.43 23.99 35.44
N ARG A 278 -28.76 23.95 35.52
CA ARG A 278 -29.63 23.43 34.47
C ARG A 278 -30.61 24.51 34.07
N ASP A 279 -30.92 24.57 32.77
CA ASP A 279 -31.98 25.42 32.24
C ASP A 279 -33.32 25.03 32.85
N ALA A 280 -34.11 26.04 33.24
CA ALA A 280 -35.39 25.86 33.91
C ALA A 280 -36.47 25.23 33.01
N VAL A 281 -36.35 25.37 31.68
CA VAL A 281 -37.34 24.87 30.71
C VAL A 281 -37.12 23.39 30.40
N ASN A 282 -35.87 22.99 30.15
CA ASN A 282 -35.53 21.66 29.67
C ASN A 282 -34.94 20.74 30.75
N ASN A 283 -34.52 21.29 31.89
CA ASN A 283 -33.75 20.59 32.91
C ASN A 283 -32.47 19.93 32.36
N LEU A 284 -31.85 20.58 31.37
CA LEU A 284 -30.58 20.20 30.75
C LEU A 284 -29.48 21.16 31.20
N TYR A 285 -28.21 20.74 31.17
CA TYR A 285 -27.08 21.57 31.60
C TYR A 285 -27.01 22.89 30.84
N TRP A 286 -26.96 23.97 31.59
CA TRP A 286 -26.76 25.35 31.14
C TRP A 286 -25.30 25.75 31.39
N SER A 287 -24.37 24.92 30.91
CA SER A 287 -22.93 25.04 31.12
C SER A 287 -22.17 24.18 30.10
N PHE A 288 -20.84 24.11 30.25
CA PHE A 288 -20.01 23.22 29.45
C PHE A 288 -20.41 21.74 29.58
N TYR A 289 -21.05 21.34 30.69
CA TYR A 289 -21.60 19.98 30.86
C TYR A 289 -22.76 19.64 29.92
N SER A 290 -23.20 20.54 29.07
CA SER A 290 -24.08 20.24 27.93
C SER A 290 -23.54 19.08 27.07
N TYR A 291 -22.21 18.89 26.98
CA TYR A 291 -21.61 17.73 26.31
C TYR A 291 -22.03 16.39 26.93
N LYS A 292 -22.29 16.36 28.24
CA LYS A 292 -22.76 15.15 28.93
C LYS A 292 -24.19 14.85 28.49
N ASP A 293 -25.05 15.85 28.37
CA ASP A 293 -26.41 15.64 27.86
C ASP A 293 -26.38 15.21 26.39
N TRP A 294 -25.45 15.71 25.57
CA TRP A 294 -25.23 15.18 24.21
C TRP A 294 -24.95 13.68 24.22
N VAL A 295 -23.99 13.24 25.03
CA VAL A 295 -23.57 11.83 25.09
C VAL A 295 -24.67 10.94 25.68
N GLU A 296 -25.25 11.32 26.82
CA GLU A 296 -26.14 10.43 27.58
C GLU A 296 -27.57 10.37 27.01
N LEU A 297 -28.03 11.47 26.39
CA LEU A 297 -29.42 11.63 25.98
C LEU A 297 -29.55 11.86 24.47
N GLY A 298 -28.58 12.55 23.87
CA GLY A 298 -28.62 12.96 22.47
C GLY A 298 -28.13 11.89 21.49
N ILE A 299 -27.14 11.08 21.88
CA ILE A 299 -26.55 10.05 21.00
C ILE A 299 -27.19 8.69 21.30
N PRO A 300 -27.81 8.02 20.32
CA PRO A 300 -28.25 6.63 20.49
C PRO A 300 -27.07 5.72 20.85
N GLN A 301 -27.25 4.83 21.84
CA GLN A 301 -26.19 3.91 22.29
C GLN A 301 -25.63 3.02 21.16
N SER A 302 -26.44 2.69 20.15
CA SER A 302 -26.00 1.97 18.95
C SER A 302 -24.89 2.68 18.19
N LEU A 303 -24.71 3.99 18.39
CA LEU A 303 -23.72 4.84 17.73
C LEU A 303 -22.53 5.21 18.61
N TYR A 304 -22.41 4.66 19.83
CA TYR A 304 -21.28 4.94 20.74
C TYR A 304 -19.91 4.49 20.20
N HIS A 305 -19.91 3.70 19.13
CA HIS A 305 -18.72 3.30 18.42
C HIS A 305 -18.13 4.38 17.50
N LEU A 306 -18.87 5.45 17.23
CA LEU A 306 -18.45 6.51 16.33
C LEU A 306 -17.61 7.57 17.05
N PRO A 307 -16.61 8.16 16.38
CA PRO A 307 -15.85 9.29 16.92
C PRO A 307 -16.71 10.56 17.03
N LEU A 308 -16.50 11.34 18.08
CA LEU A 308 -17.08 12.67 18.25
C LEU A 308 -16.10 13.74 17.80
N TYR A 309 -16.62 14.77 17.13
CA TYR A 309 -15.87 15.94 16.72
C TYR A 309 -16.58 17.17 17.26
N ALA A 310 -15.99 17.83 18.26
CA ALA A 310 -16.51 19.12 18.69
C ALA A 310 -16.02 20.19 17.69
N THR A 311 -16.87 20.50 16.71
CA THR A 311 -16.49 21.30 15.53
C THR A 311 -16.50 22.79 15.80
N GLU A 312 -17.18 23.21 16.87
CA GLU A 312 -17.17 24.57 17.41
C GLU A 312 -17.23 24.53 18.95
N CYS A 313 -16.45 25.40 19.59
CA CYS A 313 -16.41 25.55 21.04
C CYS A 313 -16.13 26.98 21.50
N ASN A 314 -17.02 27.53 22.32
CA ASN A 314 -16.94 28.90 22.84
C ASN A 314 -17.80 29.10 24.10
N GLY A 315 -17.58 30.20 24.82
CA GLY A 315 -18.47 30.67 25.87
C GLY A 315 -19.66 31.44 25.29
N MET A 316 -20.75 31.56 26.04
CA MET A 316 -21.87 32.42 25.66
C MET A 316 -21.48 33.89 25.74
N PHE A 317 -21.66 34.58 24.60
CA PHE A 317 -21.47 36.00 24.33
C PHE A 317 -20.00 36.44 24.29
N PHE A 318 -19.78 37.64 23.73
CA PHE A 318 -18.50 38.14 23.21
C PHE A 318 -17.25 37.79 24.04
N TRP A 319 -16.17 37.41 23.36
CA TRP A 319 -14.84 37.32 23.99
C TRP A 319 -14.40 38.65 24.62
N ASN A 320 -15.03 39.78 24.24
CA ASN A 320 -14.75 41.13 24.71
C ASN A 320 -15.41 41.50 26.06
N GLY A 321 -16.16 40.57 26.67
CA GLY A 321 -16.90 40.79 27.91
C GLY A 321 -18.38 41.14 27.70
N GLY A 322 -19.20 40.94 28.73
CA GLY A 322 -20.65 41.19 28.70
C GLY A 322 -21.50 39.92 28.74
N HIS A 323 -21.55 39.27 29.90
CA HIS A 323 -22.52 38.20 30.14
C HIS A 323 -23.93 38.80 30.37
N PRO A 324 -25.02 38.22 29.83
CA PRO A 324 -26.37 38.78 29.93
C PRO A 324 -26.86 38.91 31.37
N GLU A 325 -26.37 38.04 32.25
CA GLU A 325 -26.72 38.06 33.67
C GLU A 325 -25.76 38.95 34.49
N ASP A 326 -24.57 39.25 33.93
CA ASP A 326 -23.58 40.09 34.60
C ASP A 326 -22.57 40.67 33.58
N ALA A 327 -22.78 41.93 33.21
CA ALA A 327 -21.96 42.63 32.24
C ALA A 327 -20.47 42.79 32.65
N SER A 328 -20.13 42.52 33.93
CA SER A 328 -18.75 42.55 34.42
C SER A 328 -17.96 41.28 34.11
N LYS A 329 -18.63 40.18 33.73
CA LYS A 329 -17.95 38.93 33.37
C LYS A 329 -17.26 39.05 32.02
N HIS A 330 -16.06 38.49 31.98
CA HIS A 330 -15.16 38.47 30.83
C HIS A 330 -14.37 37.16 30.81
N TYR A 331 -13.48 37.00 29.83
CA TYR A 331 -12.57 35.86 29.78
C TYR A 331 -11.71 35.75 31.06
N GLU A 332 -11.74 34.60 31.71
CA GLU A 332 -10.89 34.27 32.87
C GLU A 332 -9.72 33.39 32.43
N ALA A 333 -8.51 33.77 32.84
CA ALA A 333 -7.32 32.96 32.61
C ALA A 333 -7.50 31.54 33.16
N GLY A 334 -7.19 30.52 32.36
CA GLY A 334 -7.35 29.12 32.69
C GLY A 334 -8.63 28.47 32.15
N TRP A 335 -9.59 29.24 31.62
CA TRP A 335 -10.83 28.68 31.06
C TRP A 335 -10.56 27.66 29.95
N MET A 336 -9.71 28.01 28.96
CA MET A 336 -9.39 27.11 27.85
C MET A 336 -8.62 25.86 28.32
N GLN A 337 -7.72 26.02 29.28
CA GLN A 337 -6.93 24.90 29.82
C GLN A 337 -7.86 23.86 30.46
N GLU A 338 -8.81 24.32 31.27
CA GLU A 338 -9.76 23.43 31.95
C GLU A 338 -10.76 22.81 30.98
N MET A 339 -11.17 23.55 29.95
CA MET A 339 -12.02 23.01 28.88
C MET A 339 -11.39 21.76 28.23
N TYR A 340 -10.12 21.84 27.83
CA TYR A 340 -9.40 20.68 27.28
C TYR A 340 -9.18 19.59 28.34
N ALA A 341 -8.85 19.97 29.57
CA ALA A 341 -8.69 19.03 30.68
C ALA A 341 -9.97 18.23 30.98
N GLU A 342 -11.14 18.87 30.94
CA GLU A 342 -12.43 18.22 31.18
C GLU A 342 -12.75 17.19 30.08
N ILE A 343 -12.51 17.52 28.81
CA ILE A 343 -12.72 16.58 27.70
C ILE A 343 -11.71 15.43 27.73
N ASP A 344 -10.45 15.69 28.11
CA ASP A 344 -9.48 14.61 28.33
C ASP A 344 -9.93 13.66 29.45
N ARG A 345 -10.33 14.20 30.61
CA ARG A 345 -10.87 13.39 31.73
C ARG A 345 -12.07 12.56 31.29
N TYR A 346 -13.00 13.14 30.54
CA TYR A 346 -14.10 12.40 29.95
C TYR A 346 -13.62 11.28 29.03
N ASN A 347 -12.69 11.56 28.11
CA ASN A 347 -12.17 10.56 27.17
C ASN A 347 -11.50 9.37 27.88
N GLN A 348 -10.73 9.60 28.94
CA GLN A 348 -10.13 8.51 29.74
C GLN A 348 -11.21 7.61 30.36
N MET A 349 -12.31 8.19 30.85
CA MET A 349 -13.45 7.43 31.37
C MET A 349 -14.25 6.74 30.25
N ALA A 350 -14.45 7.41 29.12
CA ALA A 350 -15.21 6.89 27.98
C ALA A 350 -14.50 5.68 27.36
N ALA A 351 -13.17 5.71 27.27
CA ALA A 351 -12.37 4.60 26.74
C ALA A 351 -12.50 3.31 27.54
N SER A 352 -12.75 3.41 28.85
CA SER A 352 -12.97 2.25 29.73
C SER A 352 -14.44 1.83 29.86
N SER A 353 -15.38 2.71 29.52
CA SER A 353 -16.82 2.47 29.65
C SER A 353 -17.55 2.21 28.32
N GLY A 354 -16.84 2.24 27.19
CA GLY A 354 -17.40 2.01 25.86
C GLY A 354 -18.26 3.17 25.35
N LYS A 355 -18.06 4.38 25.88
CA LYS A 355 -18.71 5.62 25.40
C LYS A 355 -17.91 6.23 24.25
N PRO A 356 -18.55 7.06 23.41
CA PRO A 356 -17.86 7.65 22.26
C PRO A 356 -16.78 8.65 22.70
N ILE A 357 -15.71 8.73 21.92
CA ILE A 357 -14.49 9.50 22.21
C ILE A 357 -14.46 10.78 21.39
N PHE A 358 -14.19 11.92 22.04
CA PHE A 358 -13.89 13.18 21.37
C PHE A 358 -12.50 13.13 20.74
N ARG A 359 -12.42 13.37 19.43
CA ARG A 359 -11.18 13.46 18.65
C ARG A 359 -10.59 14.87 18.66
N CYS A 360 -11.44 15.87 18.73
CA CYS A 360 -11.04 17.27 18.70
C CYS A 360 -12.04 18.14 19.48
N VAL A 361 -11.55 19.29 19.93
CA VAL A 361 -12.36 20.42 20.38
C VAL A 361 -11.87 21.67 19.69
N ASN A 362 -12.67 22.17 18.75
CA ASN A 362 -12.26 23.25 17.86
C ASN A 362 -12.80 24.58 18.37
N LEU A 363 -11.92 25.46 18.83
CA LEU A 363 -12.28 26.77 19.37
C LEU A 363 -12.91 27.65 18.28
N TYR A 364 -14.04 28.29 18.59
CA TYR A 364 -14.76 29.11 17.62
C TYR A 364 -13.92 30.29 17.14
N ARG A 365 -13.84 30.42 15.82
CA ARG A 365 -13.24 31.55 15.11
C ARG A 365 -13.91 31.67 13.76
N TRP A 366 -14.15 32.89 13.33
CA TRP A 366 -14.84 33.19 12.09
C TRP A 366 -14.18 34.35 11.36
N CYS A 367 -14.66 34.72 10.18
CA CYS A 367 -14.14 35.89 9.48
C CYS A 367 -14.28 37.18 10.31
N ALA A 368 -13.31 38.08 10.19
CA ALA A 368 -13.30 39.33 10.94
C ALA A 368 -14.55 40.19 10.60
N GLY A 369 -15.30 40.61 11.62
CA GLY A 369 -16.52 41.42 11.47
C GLY A 369 -17.78 40.64 11.09
N CYS A 370 -17.70 39.31 10.98
CA CYS A 370 -18.83 38.47 10.64
C CYS A 370 -19.75 38.20 11.85
N ASP A 371 -19.16 38.09 13.05
CA ASP A 371 -19.87 38.09 14.32
C ASP A 371 -18.93 38.52 15.47
N GLY A 372 -19.47 38.64 16.68
CA GLY A 372 -18.70 39.00 17.89
C GLY A 372 -18.27 37.81 18.77
N TRP A 373 -18.50 36.58 18.32
CA TRP A 373 -18.08 35.34 18.98
C TRP A 373 -16.68 34.92 18.55
N ASN A 374 -16.03 35.71 17.70
CA ASN A 374 -14.70 35.46 17.18
C ASN A 374 -13.60 35.66 18.25
N ILE A 375 -12.72 34.67 18.42
CA ILE A 375 -11.55 34.72 19.31
C ILE A 375 -10.60 35.89 19.00
N ASP A 376 -10.57 36.36 17.74
CA ASP A 376 -9.78 37.49 17.28
C ASP A 376 -10.49 38.85 17.50
N GLY A 377 -11.81 38.86 17.77
CA GLY A 377 -12.68 40.04 17.80
C GLY A 377 -13.31 40.38 16.44
N ASP A 378 -14.17 41.41 16.38
CA ASP A 378 -15.00 41.72 15.20
C ASP A 378 -14.37 42.76 14.22
N GLY A 379 -13.05 42.98 14.28
CA GLY A 379 -12.36 43.99 13.46
C GLY A 379 -12.62 45.45 13.87
N SER A 380 -13.82 45.78 14.38
CA SER A 380 -14.13 47.07 15.00
C SER A 380 -13.85 47.09 16.51
N HIS A 381 -13.86 45.92 17.15
CA HIS A 381 -13.56 45.68 18.56
C HIS A 381 -12.60 44.48 18.68
N PRO A 382 -11.28 44.69 18.57
CA PRO A 382 -10.30 43.62 18.75
C PRO A 382 -10.44 43.04 20.16
N SER A 383 -10.26 41.72 20.29
CA SER A 383 -10.43 41.07 21.60
C SER A 383 -9.38 41.53 22.61
N PRO A 384 -9.77 42.19 23.73
CA PRO A 384 -8.82 42.62 24.74
C PRO A 384 -8.17 41.44 25.49
N TYR A 385 -8.76 40.25 25.38
CA TYR A 385 -8.28 39.03 26.05
C TYR A 385 -7.51 38.11 25.11
N ARG A 386 -7.32 38.46 23.84
CA ARG A 386 -6.64 37.61 22.85
C ARG A 386 -5.27 37.11 23.32
N ALA A 387 -4.47 37.98 23.93
CA ALA A 387 -3.16 37.59 24.45
C ALA A 387 -3.27 36.53 25.58
N GLN A 388 -4.27 36.68 26.45
CA GLN A 388 -4.54 35.74 27.54
C GLN A 388 -5.04 34.40 27.00
N ILE A 389 -5.93 34.42 26.01
CA ILE A 389 -6.47 33.24 25.33
C ILE A 389 -5.35 32.43 24.66
N MET A 390 -4.45 33.12 23.92
CA MET A 390 -3.30 32.45 23.29
C MET A 390 -2.28 31.95 24.32
N SER A 391 -2.12 32.65 25.44
CA SER A 391 -1.31 32.15 26.56
C SER A 391 -1.91 30.90 27.19
N ASP A 392 -3.23 30.82 27.33
CA ASP A 392 -3.90 29.63 27.85
C ASP A 392 -3.80 28.46 26.88
N LEU A 393 -3.81 28.72 25.58
CA LEU A 393 -3.54 27.69 24.57
C LEU A 393 -2.13 27.11 24.74
N ASP A 394 -1.10 27.95 24.90
CA ASP A 394 0.27 27.47 25.13
C ASP A 394 0.36 26.58 26.39
N LEU A 395 -0.32 26.99 27.46
CA LEU A 395 -0.38 26.24 28.72
C LEU A 395 -1.15 24.92 28.58
N ALA A 396 -2.24 24.90 27.82
CA ALA A 396 -2.99 23.69 27.51
C ALA A 396 -2.15 22.73 26.67
N ILE A 397 -1.51 23.23 25.61
CA ILE A 397 -0.60 22.46 24.74
C ILE A 397 0.49 21.77 25.57
N ALA A 398 1.07 22.47 26.55
CA ALA A 398 2.09 21.93 27.44
C ALA A 398 1.62 20.72 28.27
N GLN A 399 0.30 20.53 28.47
CA GLN A 399 -0.25 19.34 29.13
C GLN A 399 -0.37 18.13 28.20
N ASN A 400 -0.27 18.34 26.87
CA ASN A 400 -0.30 17.29 25.85
C ASN A 400 -1.54 16.36 25.94
N TYR A 401 -2.74 16.94 25.96
CA TYR A 401 -4.00 16.20 25.91
C TYR A 401 -4.21 15.50 24.56
N LEU A 402 -4.30 14.17 24.59
CA LEU A 402 -4.45 13.30 23.41
C LEU A 402 -5.71 12.44 23.56
N TRP A 403 -6.41 12.17 22.46
CA TRP A 403 -7.51 11.20 22.51
C TRP A 403 -6.96 9.76 22.51
N PRO A 404 -7.61 8.81 23.24
CA PRO A 404 -7.16 7.42 23.31
C PRO A 404 -7.23 6.70 21.94
N THR A 405 -6.09 6.18 21.47
CA THR A 405 -5.98 5.41 20.21
C THR A 405 -6.20 3.90 20.39
N ASN A 406 -5.99 3.39 21.60
CA ASN A 406 -6.20 1.99 21.95
C ASN A 406 -7.54 1.84 22.66
N LEU A 407 -8.62 1.71 21.89
CA LEU A 407 -9.87 1.18 22.44
C LEU A 407 -9.60 -0.26 22.86
N VAL A 408 -9.66 -0.55 24.16
CA VAL A 408 -9.56 -1.93 24.62
C VAL A 408 -10.85 -2.62 24.19
N VAL A 409 -10.79 -3.40 23.12
CA VAL A 409 -11.88 -4.29 22.71
C VAL A 409 -11.97 -5.37 23.77
N THR A 410 -12.89 -5.22 24.73
CA THR A 410 -13.06 -6.18 25.83
C THR A 410 -14.09 -7.27 25.52
N ASN A 411 -14.84 -7.13 24.43
CA ASN A 411 -15.95 -8.00 24.06
C ASN A 411 -15.86 -8.47 22.59
N VAL A 412 -16.44 -9.64 22.33
CA VAL A 412 -16.72 -10.08 20.95
C VAL A 412 -17.74 -9.13 20.29
N PRO A 413 -17.79 -9.03 18.94
CA PRO A 413 -18.72 -8.14 18.26
C PRO A 413 -20.18 -8.48 18.58
N PRO A 414 -21.13 -7.53 18.57
CA PRO A 414 -22.55 -7.84 18.66
C PRO A 414 -23.05 -8.51 17.37
N ALA A 415 -24.27 -9.03 17.41
CA ALA A 415 -24.89 -9.65 16.23
C ALA A 415 -25.07 -8.62 15.10
N PRO A 416 -24.60 -8.91 13.87
CA PRO A 416 -24.91 -8.10 12.70
C PRO A 416 -26.42 -7.95 12.50
N THR A 417 -26.87 -6.77 12.07
CA THR A 417 -28.28 -6.46 11.85
C THR A 417 -28.61 -6.34 10.36
N ASN A 418 -29.90 -6.29 10.03
CA ASN A 418 -30.41 -6.09 8.66
C ASN A 418 -29.91 -7.10 7.62
N LEU A 419 -29.64 -8.35 8.03
CA LEU A 419 -29.28 -9.40 7.08
C LEU A 419 -30.45 -9.63 6.10
N THR A 420 -30.18 -9.47 4.81
CA THR A 420 -31.08 -9.77 3.71
C THR A 420 -30.44 -10.80 2.78
N ALA A 421 -31.26 -11.55 2.04
CA ALA A 421 -30.81 -12.50 1.03
C ALA A 421 -31.65 -12.33 -0.24
N ALA A 422 -31.04 -11.86 -1.32
CA ALA A 422 -31.71 -11.59 -2.59
C ALA A 422 -31.21 -12.54 -3.69
N VAL A 423 -32.13 -13.08 -4.51
CA VAL A 423 -31.79 -13.89 -5.67
C VAL A 423 -31.75 -13.00 -6.91
N SER A 424 -30.63 -12.99 -7.62
CA SER A 424 -30.49 -12.31 -8.91
C SER A 424 -29.49 -13.05 -9.80
N SER A 425 -29.78 -13.17 -11.10
CA SER A 425 -28.87 -13.74 -12.10
C SER A 425 -28.20 -15.08 -11.72
N GLY A 426 -28.92 -15.98 -11.04
CA GLY A 426 -28.33 -17.25 -10.60
C GLY A 426 -27.32 -17.10 -9.46
N ARG A 427 -27.47 -16.09 -8.60
CA ARG A 427 -26.67 -15.88 -7.40
C ARG A 427 -27.58 -15.51 -6.21
N VAL A 428 -27.13 -15.81 -4.98
CA VAL A 428 -27.77 -15.29 -3.76
C VAL A 428 -26.85 -14.24 -3.14
N THR A 429 -27.25 -12.97 -3.19
CA THR A 429 -26.51 -11.86 -2.56
C THR A 429 -27.03 -11.62 -1.16
N LEU A 430 -26.14 -11.72 -0.18
CA LEU A 430 -26.39 -11.37 1.21
C LEU A 430 -25.88 -9.96 1.48
N ASN A 431 -26.67 -9.14 2.17
CA ASN A 431 -26.23 -7.83 2.66
C ASN A 431 -26.62 -7.68 4.12
N TRP A 432 -25.75 -7.09 4.94
CA TRP A 432 -26.01 -6.78 6.35
C TRP A 432 -25.42 -5.43 6.75
N SER A 433 -25.75 -4.95 7.95
CA SER A 433 -25.12 -3.77 8.55
C SER A 433 -23.88 -4.15 9.36
N SER A 434 -22.85 -3.30 9.33
CA SER A 434 -21.61 -3.54 10.07
C SER A 434 -21.86 -3.68 11.58
N ALA A 435 -21.21 -4.64 12.24
CA ALA A 435 -21.28 -4.86 13.68
C ALA A 435 -20.10 -4.16 14.38
N LEU A 436 -20.38 -3.55 15.54
CA LEU A 436 -19.37 -2.85 16.34
C LEU A 436 -18.17 -3.76 16.64
N SER A 437 -16.96 -3.24 16.42
CA SER A 437 -15.68 -3.92 16.67
C SER A 437 -15.45 -5.18 15.83
N ALA A 438 -16.33 -5.51 14.86
CA ALA A 438 -16.08 -6.60 13.93
C ALA A 438 -14.97 -6.20 12.95
N GLU A 439 -13.89 -6.99 12.96
CA GLU A 439 -12.79 -6.89 12.00
C GLU A 439 -13.10 -7.72 10.73
N SER A 440 -13.97 -8.73 10.87
CA SER A 440 -14.48 -9.54 9.77
C SER A 440 -15.81 -10.23 10.13
N TYR A 441 -16.36 -11.01 9.21
CA TYR A 441 -17.61 -11.75 9.38
C TYR A 441 -17.47 -13.21 8.97
N ASN A 442 -18.21 -14.07 9.68
CA ASN A 442 -18.47 -15.45 9.31
C ASN A 442 -19.88 -15.56 8.73
N VAL A 443 -19.99 -16.13 7.53
CA VAL A 443 -21.27 -16.40 6.86
C VAL A 443 -21.62 -17.87 7.03
N LYS A 444 -22.81 -18.14 7.55
CA LYS A 444 -23.30 -19.48 7.88
C LYS A 444 -24.60 -19.77 7.13
N ARG A 445 -24.80 -21.03 6.76
CA ARG A 445 -25.94 -21.47 5.95
C ARG A 445 -26.54 -22.78 6.45
N ALA A 446 -27.85 -22.91 6.33
CA ALA A 446 -28.62 -24.13 6.57
C ALA A 446 -29.61 -24.40 5.43
N THR A 447 -30.05 -25.64 5.27
CA THR A 447 -31.17 -26.03 4.37
C THR A 447 -32.48 -26.26 5.13
N VAL A 448 -32.44 -26.18 6.47
CA VAL A 448 -33.60 -26.32 7.37
C VAL A 448 -33.82 -25.00 8.10
N ASN A 449 -35.08 -24.58 8.20
CA ASN A 449 -35.44 -23.34 8.88
C ASN A 449 -35.03 -23.41 10.36
N GLY A 450 -34.27 -22.42 10.84
CA GLY A 450 -33.75 -22.40 12.21
C GLY A 450 -32.44 -23.16 12.42
N GLY A 451 -31.90 -23.84 11.40
CA GLY A 451 -30.62 -24.55 11.46
C GLY A 451 -30.76 -26.08 11.55
N PRO A 452 -29.66 -26.81 11.83
CA PRO A 452 -28.31 -26.30 12.17
C PRO A 452 -27.61 -25.60 11.01
N TYR A 453 -26.77 -24.60 11.31
CA TYR A 453 -26.01 -23.85 10.29
C TYR A 453 -24.57 -24.34 10.21
N SER A 454 -24.06 -24.43 8.98
CA SER A 454 -22.65 -24.68 8.68
C SER A 454 -21.99 -23.39 8.19
N LEU A 455 -20.73 -23.18 8.58
CA LEU A 455 -19.91 -22.09 8.05
C LEU A 455 -19.67 -22.31 6.55
N ILE A 456 -19.95 -21.30 5.73
CA ILE A 456 -19.69 -21.35 4.28
C ILE A 456 -18.62 -20.35 3.85
N GLN A 457 -18.36 -19.33 4.66
CA GLN A 457 -17.25 -18.39 4.46
C GLN A 457 -16.83 -17.79 5.79
N SER A 458 -15.52 -17.59 5.99
CA SER A 458 -14.95 -16.85 7.11
C SER A 458 -14.14 -15.65 6.62
N ASN A 459 -13.81 -14.74 7.55
CA ASN A 459 -12.98 -13.57 7.29
C ASN A 459 -13.51 -12.65 6.18
N VAL A 460 -14.84 -12.57 6.01
CA VAL A 460 -15.43 -11.61 5.07
C VAL A 460 -15.26 -10.22 5.67
N THR A 461 -14.52 -9.33 5.02
CA THR A 461 -14.28 -7.97 5.53
C THR A 461 -15.36 -6.97 5.11
N ASP A 462 -16.07 -7.28 4.04
CA ASP A 462 -17.21 -6.48 3.56
C ASP A 462 -18.51 -6.82 4.30
N THR A 463 -19.52 -5.98 4.15
CA THR A 463 -20.88 -6.23 4.67
C THR A 463 -21.81 -6.86 3.63
N THR A 464 -21.23 -7.51 2.63
CA THR A 464 -21.91 -8.23 1.56
C THR A 464 -21.22 -9.56 1.29
N PHE A 465 -21.98 -10.56 0.84
CA PHE A 465 -21.44 -11.85 0.42
C PHE A 465 -22.30 -12.46 -0.69
N ILE A 466 -21.65 -12.96 -1.74
CA ILE A 466 -22.33 -13.68 -2.82
C ILE A 466 -22.19 -15.18 -2.56
N ASN A 467 -23.31 -15.84 -2.27
CA ASN A 467 -23.38 -17.30 -2.29
C ASN A 467 -23.67 -17.80 -3.71
N ALA A 468 -22.62 -18.23 -4.40
CA ALA A 468 -22.67 -18.81 -5.75
C ALA A 468 -22.90 -20.34 -5.76
N PHE A 469 -22.63 -21.02 -4.64
CA PHE A 469 -22.61 -22.49 -4.57
C PHE A 469 -23.86 -23.03 -3.89
N TYR A 470 -24.88 -23.39 -4.67
CA TYR A 470 -26.14 -23.88 -4.13
C TYR A 470 -26.81 -24.88 -5.09
N THR A 471 -27.84 -25.57 -4.61
CA THR A 471 -28.70 -26.42 -5.43
C THR A 471 -29.94 -25.62 -5.85
N PRO A 472 -30.17 -25.40 -7.16
CA PRO A 472 -31.37 -24.71 -7.63
C PRO A 472 -32.65 -25.38 -7.11
N GLY A 473 -33.63 -24.56 -6.71
CA GLY A 473 -34.90 -24.98 -6.11
C GLY A 473 -34.82 -25.26 -4.60
N THR A 474 -33.64 -25.26 -3.98
CA THR A 474 -33.49 -25.48 -2.53
C THR A 474 -33.54 -24.15 -1.77
N THR A 475 -34.37 -24.05 -0.72
CA THR A 475 -34.36 -22.90 0.19
C THR A 475 -33.16 -22.98 1.11
N TYR A 476 -32.38 -21.90 1.15
CA TYR A 476 -31.26 -21.73 2.07
C TYR A 476 -31.55 -20.63 3.08
N TYR A 477 -31.10 -20.88 4.31
CA TYR A 477 -31.23 -20.00 5.45
C TYR A 477 -29.84 -19.53 5.89
N TYR A 478 -29.65 -18.22 6.02
CA TYR A 478 -28.35 -17.61 6.28
C TYR A 478 -28.33 -16.87 7.61
N ARG A 479 -27.17 -16.89 8.26
CA ARG A 479 -26.83 -16.06 9.41
C ARG A 479 -25.40 -15.54 9.24
N VAL A 480 -25.15 -14.37 9.81
CA VAL A 480 -23.81 -13.76 9.82
C VAL A 480 -23.42 -13.39 11.24
N SER A 481 -22.16 -13.55 11.61
CA SER A 481 -21.61 -13.16 12.92
C SER A 481 -20.34 -12.34 12.71
N GLY A 482 -20.17 -11.28 13.49
CA GLY A 482 -18.92 -10.50 13.50
C GLY A 482 -17.81 -11.23 14.25
N VAL A 483 -16.57 -11.03 13.82
CA VAL A 483 -15.36 -11.62 14.42
C VAL A 483 -14.33 -10.52 14.63
N ASN A 484 -13.64 -10.56 15.78
CA ASN A 484 -12.51 -9.71 16.10
C ASN A 484 -11.43 -10.49 16.85
N SER A 485 -10.38 -9.79 17.30
CA SER A 485 -9.30 -10.36 18.10
C SER A 485 -9.71 -11.03 19.42
N ILE A 486 -10.89 -10.73 19.98
CA ILE A 486 -11.45 -11.40 21.17
C ILE A 486 -12.19 -12.69 20.78
N GLY A 487 -12.84 -12.71 19.61
CA GLY A 487 -13.51 -13.90 19.09
C GLY A 487 -14.74 -13.59 18.26
N GLU A 488 -15.54 -14.63 18.03
CA GLU A 488 -16.77 -14.57 17.26
C GLU A 488 -17.97 -14.18 18.14
N GLY A 489 -18.74 -13.20 17.67
CA GLY A 489 -19.98 -12.72 18.28
C GLY A 489 -21.21 -13.59 17.99
N PRO A 490 -22.38 -13.25 18.58
CA PRO A 490 -23.63 -13.92 18.27
C PRO A 490 -24.03 -13.75 16.81
N ASN A 491 -24.84 -14.69 16.30
CA ASN A 491 -25.36 -14.62 14.93
C ASN A 491 -26.46 -13.57 14.79
N SER A 492 -26.55 -12.97 13.61
CA SER A 492 -27.66 -12.16 13.13
C SER A 492 -29.00 -12.90 13.18
N LEU A 493 -30.08 -12.15 12.97
CA LEU A 493 -31.35 -12.72 12.54
C LEU A 493 -31.18 -13.49 11.22
N GLN A 494 -32.00 -14.52 11.02
CA GLN A 494 -31.93 -15.36 9.83
C GLN A 494 -32.54 -14.64 8.61
N ALA A 495 -31.85 -14.69 7.48
CA ALA A 495 -32.42 -14.40 6.17
C ALA A 495 -32.59 -15.70 5.36
N SER A 496 -33.44 -15.70 4.34
CA SER A 496 -33.64 -16.88 3.48
C SER A 496 -33.78 -16.52 2.02
N ALA A 497 -33.30 -17.41 1.15
CA ALA A 497 -33.48 -17.30 -0.29
C ALA A 497 -33.68 -18.68 -0.93
N THR A 498 -34.50 -18.75 -1.99
CA THR A 498 -34.73 -19.95 -2.79
C THR A 498 -34.29 -19.67 -4.23
N PRO A 499 -33.00 -19.84 -4.56
CA PRO A 499 -32.53 -19.64 -5.93
C PRO A 499 -33.08 -20.74 -6.83
N THR A 500 -33.73 -20.40 -7.95
CA THR A 500 -34.36 -21.36 -8.88
C THR A 500 -33.53 -21.67 -10.11
N ASN A 501 -32.57 -20.81 -10.46
CA ASN A 501 -31.67 -20.99 -11.60
C ASN A 501 -30.23 -21.18 -11.10
N GLY A 502 -29.51 -22.14 -11.67
CA GLY A 502 -28.07 -22.30 -11.46
C GLY A 502 -27.26 -21.56 -12.52
N ILE A 503 -25.98 -21.34 -12.24
CA ILE A 503 -25.01 -20.70 -13.14
C ILE A 503 -23.66 -21.41 -13.01
N CYS A 504 -22.89 -21.49 -14.10
CA CYS A 504 -21.55 -22.06 -14.08
C CYS A 504 -20.53 -21.08 -13.48
N ASP A 505 -19.38 -21.58 -13.05
CA ASP A 505 -18.28 -20.76 -12.50
C ASP A 505 -16.95 -21.37 -12.92
N MET A 506 -16.31 -20.84 -13.96
CA MET A 506 -15.09 -21.37 -14.53
C MET A 506 -13.88 -20.76 -13.86
N VAL A 507 -13.10 -21.61 -13.20
CA VAL A 507 -11.94 -21.16 -12.43
C VAL A 507 -10.69 -21.87 -12.94
N VAL A 508 -9.59 -21.12 -13.11
CA VAL A 508 -8.28 -21.74 -13.29
C VAL A 508 -7.75 -22.19 -11.94
N THR A 509 -7.63 -23.50 -11.73
CA THR A 509 -7.20 -24.10 -10.45
C THR A 509 -5.76 -24.59 -10.45
N GLY A 510 -5.06 -24.53 -11.59
CA GLY A 510 -3.63 -24.87 -11.66
C GLY A 510 -3.00 -24.55 -13.01
N ILE A 511 -1.70 -24.27 -13.00
CA ILE A 511 -0.89 -24.08 -14.21
C ILE A 511 0.27 -25.07 -14.18
N THR A 512 0.50 -25.75 -15.29
CA THR A 512 1.64 -26.66 -15.48
C THR A 512 2.27 -26.40 -16.85
N TRP A 513 3.48 -26.91 -17.07
CA TRP A 513 4.17 -26.75 -18.36
C TRP A 513 5.05 -27.94 -18.67
N ILE A 514 5.31 -28.13 -19.96
CA ILE A 514 6.27 -29.12 -20.45
C ILE A 514 7.38 -28.37 -21.18
N PRO A 515 8.67 -28.66 -20.85
CA PRO A 515 9.15 -29.66 -19.89
C PRO A 515 8.94 -29.28 -18.41
N THR A 516 8.72 -30.26 -17.52
CA THR A 516 8.29 -30.05 -16.11
C THR A 516 9.44 -29.82 -15.10
N ASN A 517 10.69 -29.71 -15.56
CA ASN A 517 11.90 -29.60 -14.72
C ASN A 517 12.63 -28.27 -14.97
N PHE A 518 13.95 -28.22 -14.73
CA PHE A 518 14.80 -27.08 -15.04
C PHE A 518 14.58 -26.57 -16.47
N LEU A 519 13.98 -25.39 -16.57
CA LEU A 519 13.83 -24.64 -17.81
C LEU A 519 15.10 -23.85 -18.07
N PHE A 520 15.63 -23.95 -19.28
CA PHE A 520 16.76 -23.17 -19.73
C PHE A 520 16.34 -22.24 -20.86
N ALA A 521 17.04 -21.11 -20.98
CA ALA A 521 16.81 -20.20 -22.09
C ALA A 521 16.96 -20.93 -23.43
N GLY A 522 16.01 -20.69 -24.34
CA GLY A 522 15.90 -21.36 -25.64
C GLY A 522 14.97 -22.58 -25.65
N ASP A 523 14.49 -23.06 -24.49
CA ASP A 523 13.52 -24.15 -24.45
C ASP A 523 12.19 -23.80 -25.13
N ALA A 524 11.61 -24.75 -25.86
CA ALA A 524 10.24 -24.68 -26.32
C ALA A 524 9.29 -25.21 -25.23
N VAL A 525 8.55 -24.30 -24.59
CA VAL A 525 7.68 -24.59 -23.43
C VAL A 525 6.21 -24.61 -23.85
N ASN A 526 5.49 -25.67 -23.51
CA ASN A 526 4.04 -25.75 -23.70
C ASN A 526 3.31 -25.63 -22.35
N PHE A 527 2.57 -24.54 -22.17
CA PHE A 527 1.79 -24.29 -20.95
C PHE A 527 0.43 -24.98 -21.00
N ARG A 528 -0.07 -25.33 -19.81
CA ARG A 528 -1.35 -25.96 -19.58
C ARG A 528 -2.04 -25.34 -18.40
N ALA A 529 -3.36 -25.17 -18.48
CA ALA A 529 -4.19 -24.72 -17.38
C ALA A 529 -5.18 -25.82 -17.00
N THR A 530 -5.29 -26.09 -15.71
CA THR A 530 -6.40 -26.87 -15.16
C THR A 530 -7.54 -25.92 -14.87
N ILE A 531 -8.66 -26.11 -15.56
CA ILE A 531 -9.90 -25.38 -15.36
C ILE A 531 -10.89 -26.25 -14.60
N SER A 532 -11.72 -25.64 -13.76
CA SER A 532 -12.81 -26.31 -13.06
C SER A 532 -14.09 -25.49 -13.16
N ASN A 533 -15.22 -26.15 -13.41
CA ASN A 533 -16.52 -25.52 -13.21
C ASN A 533 -16.91 -25.70 -11.74
N GLN A 534 -16.78 -24.68 -10.93
CA GLN A 534 -17.17 -24.70 -9.52
C GLN A 534 -18.65 -24.32 -9.33
N GLY A 535 -19.33 -23.86 -10.36
CA GLY A 535 -20.69 -23.34 -10.30
C GLY A 535 -21.74 -24.41 -10.04
N SER A 536 -22.99 -23.97 -9.90
CA SER A 536 -24.15 -24.81 -9.60
C SER A 536 -24.81 -25.44 -10.84
N ALA A 537 -24.40 -25.02 -12.04
CA ALA A 537 -24.91 -25.55 -13.30
C ALA A 537 -23.77 -25.88 -14.27
N ALA A 538 -24.09 -26.69 -15.29
CA ALA A 538 -23.17 -26.91 -16.40
C ALA A 538 -22.94 -25.62 -17.18
N SER A 539 -21.73 -25.42 -17.69
CA SER A 539 -21.46 -24.31 -18.61
C SER A 539 -22.23 -24.51 -19.91
N PRO A 540 -22.55 -23.44 -20.66
CA PRO A 540 -23.06 -23.58 -22.02
C PRO A 540 -22.10 -24.37 -22.91
N PHE A 541 -22.64 -25.00 -23.96
CA PHE A 541 -21.84 -25.67 -24.99
C PHE A 541 -21.33 -24.64 -26.00
N ILE A 542 -20.17 -24.06 -25.71
CA ILE A 542 -19.52 -23.01 -26.52
C ILE A 542 -18.00 -23.13 -26.39
N THR A 543 -17.25 -22.28 -27.09
CA THR A 543 -15.79 -22.23 -26.95
C THR A 543 -15.41 -21.80 -25.53
N HIS A 544 -14.75 -22.68 -24.79
CA HIS A 544 -14.06 -22.32 -23.55
C HIS A 544 -12.66 -21.84 -23.90
N GLY A 545 -12.51 -20.53 -24.07
CA GLY A 545 -11.21 -19.93 -24.33
C GLY A 545 -10.38 -19.86 -23.06
N ILE A 546 -9.10 -20.22 -23.16
CA ILE A 546 -8.11 -19.95 -22.11
C ILE A 546 -7.04 -19.07 -22.72
N GLY A 547 -6.87 -17.86 -22.22
CA GLY A 547 -5.77 -16.97 -22.57
C GLY A 547 -4.56 -17.26 -21.69
N PHE A 548 -3.38 -17.41 -22.28
CA PHE A 548 -2.11 -17.58 -21.59
C PHE A 548 -1.20 -16.38 -21.89
N THR A 549 -0.83 -15.63 -20.86
CA THR A 549 0.11 -14.50 -20.96
C THR A 549 1.40 -14.83 -20.23
N VAL A 550 2.52 -14.87 -20.96
CA VAL A 550 3.84 -15.24 -20.44
C VAL A 550 4.77 -14.02 -20.45
N GLY A 551 5.31 -13.66 -19.29
CA GLY A 551 6.22 -12.53 -19.14
C GLY A 551 5.64 -11.22 -19.69
N SER A 552 6.45 -10.43 -20.39
CA SER A 552 6.07 -9.13 -20.93
C SER A 552 5.49 -9.14 -22.36
N GLY A 553 5.24 -10.30 -22.98
CA GLY A 553 4.75 -10.29 -24.36
C GLY A 553 4.38 -11.61 -25.04
N GLY A 554 4.44 -12.77 -24.36
CA GLY A 554 3.95 -14.02 -24.96
C GLY A 554 2.44 -14.17 -24.78
N PHE A 555 1.65 -14.19 -25.86
CA PHE A 555 0.21 -14.47 -25.82
C PHE A 555 -0.13 -15.75 -26.59
N PHE A 556 -0.70 -16.72 -25.89
CA PHE A 556 -1.13 -18.01 -26.42
C PHE A 556 -2.55 -18.29 -25.96
N TRP A 557 -3.20 -19.27 -26.56
CA TRP A 557 -4.54 -19.66 -26.13
C TRP A 557 -4.79 -21.16 -26.25
N HIS A 558 -5.81 -21.61 -25.54
CA HIS A 558 -6.55 -22.81 -25.87
C HIS A 558 -7.94 -22.42 -26.38
N SER A 559 -8.38 -23.02 -27.48
CA SER A 559 -9.76 -22.90 -27.96
C SER A 559 -10.35 -24.27 -28.32
N SER A 560 -11.48 -24.61 -27.72
CA SER A 560 -12.29 -25.77 -28.09
C SER A 560 -13.72 -25.65 -27.57
N ASP A 561 -14.69 -26.06 -28.37
CA ASP A 561 -16.10 -26.09 -27.99
C ASP A 561 -16.39 -27.24 -27.04
N ARG A 562 -17.04 -26.94 -25.91
CA ARG A 562 -17.37 -27.90 -24.87
C ARG A 562 -18.43 -27.36 -23.91
N SER A 563 -19.00 -28.26 -23.11
CA SER A 563 -19.70 -27.94 -21.86
C SER A 563 -18.99 -28.67 -20.73
N MET A 564 -18.91 -28.04 -19.54
CA MET A 564 -18.37 -28.64 -18.34
C MET A 564 -19.46 -28.74 -17.28
N ALA A 565 -19.69 -29.95 -16.77
CA ALA A 565 -20.65 -30.18 -15.68
C ALA A 565 -20.17 -29.48 -14.40
N ALA A 566 -21.11 -29.12 -13.52
CA ALA A 566 -20.79 -28.62 -12.19
C ALA A 566 -19.86 -29.60 -11.44
N GLY A 567 -18.76 -29.09 -10.89
CA GLY A 567 -17.71 -29.85 -10.21
C GLY A 567 -16.68 -30.53 -11.12
N GLN A 568 -16.80 -30.44 -12.44
CA GLN A 568 -15.84 -31.04 -13.37
C GLN A 568 -14.54 -30.23 -13.47
N SER A 569 -13.41 -30.92 -13.51
CA SER A 569 -12.08 -30.33 -13.79
C SER A 569 -11.45 -30.92 -15.06
N LEU A 570 -10.63 -30.12 -15.74
CA LEU A 570 -9.88 -30.56 -16.93
C LEU A 570 -8.58 -29.76 -17.12
N THR A 571 -7.51 -30.42 -17.53
CA THR A 571 -6.26 -29.77 -17.93
C THR A 571 -6.16 -29.62 -19.44
N LEU A 572 -6.01 -28.38 -19.91
CA LEU A 572 -5.94 -28.05 -21.33
C LEU A 572 -4.60 -27.36 -21.65
N ALA A 573 -3.94 -27.85 -22.70
CA ALA A 573 -2.71 -27.28 -23.21
C ALA A 573 -2.98 -26.17 -24.21
N MET A 574 -2.15 -25.12 -24.23
CA MET A 574 -2.23 -24.12 -25.29
C MET A 574 -2.11 -24.78 -26.68
N ASN A 575 -2.98 -24.39 -27.60
CA ASN A 575 -3.10 -24.95 -28.95
C ASN A 575 -3.03 -23.88 -30.05
N GLY A 576 -2.85 -22.62 -29.71
CA GLY A 576 -2.67 -21.53 -30.68
C GLY A 576 -1.94 -20.32 -30.12
N SER A 577 -1.51 -19.45 -31.03
CA SER A 577 -0.95 -18.12 -30.78
C SER A 577 -1.09 -17.27 -32.06
N GLN A 578 -0.85 -15.96 -31.95
CA GLN A 578 -0.94 -15.05 -33.10
C GLN A 578 0.04 -15.42 -34.22
N SER A 579 1.20 -15.99 -33.85
CA SER A 579 2.23 -16.43 -34.79
C SER A 579 2.07 -17.89 -35.25
N GLY A 580 0.97 -18.57 -34.88
CA GLY A 580 0.71 -19.96 -35.27
C GLY A 580 1.56 -21.02 -34.57
N VAL A 581 2.33 -20.64 -33.54
CA VAL A 581 3.15 -21.56 -32.73
C VAL A 581 2.41 -22.01 -31.48
N THR A 582 2.72 -23.21 -30.98
CA THR A 582 2.10 -23.82 -29.78
C THR A 582 3.08 -23.98 -28.63
N THR A 583 4.24 -23.31 -28.70
CA THR A 583 5.27 -23.28 -27.67
C THR A 583 5.81 -21.87 -27.48
N TRP A 584 6.13 -21.52 -26.24
CA TRP A 584 6.87 -20.30 -25.88
C TRP A 584 8.36 -20.60 -25.82
N THR A 585 9.19 -19.76 -26.44
CA THR A 585 10.65 -19.87 -26.33
C THR A 585 11.12 -19.22 -25.05
N ALA A 586 11.73 -20.01 -24.17
CA ALA A 586 12.09 -19.56 -22.83
C ALA A 586 13.22 -18.52 -22.83
N THR A 587 13.07 -17.49 -22.00
CA THR A 587 14.09 -16.45 -21.77
C THR A 587 14.56 -16.51 -20.33
N ALA A 588 15.88 -16.52 -20.11
CA ALA A 588 16.47 -16.60 -18.76
C ALA A 588 15.97 -15.47 -17.85
N GLY A 589 15.74 -15.81 -16.59
CA GLY A 589 15.24 -14.90 -15.56
C GLY A 589 13.96 -15.41 -14.90
N ASN A 590 13.46 -14.58 -14.00
CA ASN A 590 12.18 -14.78 -13.34
C ASN A 590 11.07 -14.45 -14.35
N ASN A 591 10.15 -15.39 -14.55
CA ASN A 591 9.04 -15.24 -15.47
C ASN A 591 7.72 -15.49 -14.72
N THR A 592 6.63 -14.99 -15.29
CA THR A 592 5.27 -15.28 -14.84
C THR A 592 4.45 -15.84 -15.99
N ILE A 593 3.51 -16.71 -15.67
CA ILE A 593 2.46 -17.17 -16.57
C ILE A 593 1.12 -16.87 -15.92
N THR A 594 0.25 -16.19 -16.65
CA THR A 594 -1.13 -15.96 -16.29
C THR A 594 -2.02 -16.77 -17.22
N ALA A 595 -2.89 -17.61 -16.67
CA ALA A 595 -3.95 -18.27 -17.40
C ALA A 595 -5.29 -17.66 -17.00
N ASN A 596 -6.13 -17.35 -17.99
CA ASN A 596 -7.45 -16.76 -17.81
C ASN A 596 -8.48 -17.64 -18.55
N VAL A 597 -9.36 -18.33 -17.82
CA VAL A 597 -10.46 -19.07 -18.45
C VAL A 597 -11.62 -18.12 -18.74
N ASP A 598 -12.35 -18.41 -19.81
CA ASP A 598 -13.29 -17.46 -20.41
C ASP A 598 -12.66 -16.08 -20.68
N ASP A 599 -11.49 -16.12 -21.32
CA ASP A 599 -10.58 -14.98 -21.51
C ASP A 599 -11.16 -13.70 -22.14
N ILE A 600 -12.32 -13.77 -22.79
CA ILE A 600 -13.01 -12.62 -23.39
C ILE A 600 -14.45 -12.44 -22.88
N ASN A 601 -14.79 -13.07 -21.75
CA ASN A 601 -16.13 -13.05 -21.15
C ASN A 601 -17.23 -13.45 -22.16
N ARG A 602 -17.16 -14.69 -22.65
CA ARG A 602 -18.10 -15.22 -23.66
C ARG A 602 -19.44 -15.61 -23.05
N PHE A 603 -19.50 -15.90 -21.76
CA PHE A 603 -20.73 -16.29 -21.09
C PHE A 603 -20.75 -15.83 -19.63
N PRO A 604 -21.93 -15.50 -19.10
CA PRO A 604 -22.05 -15.11 -17.71
C PRO A 604 -21.70 -16.24 -16.74
N GLU A 605 -20.94 -15.90 -15.70
CA GLU A 605 -20.46 -16.84 -14.68
C GLU A 605 -21.03 -16.51 -13.29
N ALA A 606 -20.76 -17.35 -12.29
CA ALA A 606 -21.19 -17.15 -10.91
C ALA A 606 -20.32 -16.15 -10.14
N ILE A 607 -19.04 -16.03 -10.53
CA ILE A 607 -18.05 -15.08 -10.05
C ILE A 607 -17.20 -14.76 -11.28
N GLU A 608 -17.14 -13.50 -11.69
CA GLU A 608 -16.38 -13.13 -12.90
C GLU A 608 -14.89 -12.87 -12.55
N GLU A 609 -14.63 -12.68 -11.27
CA GLU A 609 -13.35 -12.20 -10.74
C GLU A 609 -12.36 -13.34 -10.42
N ASN A 610 -12.79 -14.61 -10.46
CA ASN A 610 -11.96 -15.77 -10.07
C ASN A 610 -11.43 -16.59 -11.27
N ASN A 611 -11.57 -16.09 -12.50
CA ASN A 611 -11.17 -16.79 -13.73
C ASN A 611 -9.66 -16.83 -13.98
N VAL A 612 -8.88 -16.03 -13.24
CA VAL A 612 -7.47 -15.77 -13.51
C VAL A 612 -6.58 -16.41 -12.45
N LEU A 613 -5.55 -17.15 -12.89
CA LEU A 613 -4.46 -17.63 -12.04
C LEU A 613 -3.12 -17.18 -12.61
N THR A 614 -2.23 -16.68 -11.75
CA THR A 614 -0.85 -16.34 -12.12
C THR A 614 0.14 -17.17 -11.32
N THR A 615 1.14 -17.74 -11.99
CA THR A 615 2.22 -18.53 -11.37
C THR A 615 3.58 -17.99 -11.83
N ALA A 616 4.50 -17.81 -10.87
CA ALA A 616 5.88 -17.46 -11.16
C ALA A 616 6.72 -18.72 -11.38
N PHE A 617 7.72 -18.63 -12.26
CA PHE A 617 8.66 -19.72 -12.52
C PHE A 617 10.03 -19.17 -12.96
N GLN A 618 11.06 -19.99 -12.79
CA GLN A 618 12.44 -19.61 -13.14
C GLN A 618 12.87 -20.26 -14.45
N VAL A 619 13.51 -19.46 -15.31
CA VAL A 619 14.27 -19.97 -16.46
C VAL A 619 15.74 -19.66 -16.22
N TYR A 620 16.59 -20.66 -16.38
CA TYR A 620 18.02 -20.56 -16.13
C TYR A 620 18.83 -20.28 -17.40
N ALA A 621 19.94 -19.57 -17.25
CA ALA A 621 20.96 -19.49 -18.28
C ALA A 621 21.69 -20.84 -18.37
N PRO A 622 21.78 -21.46 -19.56
CA PRO A 622 22.49 -22.74 -19.70
C PRO A 622 24.01 -22.59 -19.57
N SER A 623 24.53 -21.44 -19.99
CA SER A 623 25.94 -21.06 -19.97
C SER A 623 26.08 -19.58 -20.31
N TYR A 624 27.28 -19.03 -20.11
CA TYR A 624 27.69 -17.73 -20.63
C TYR A 624 28.97 -17.83 -21.45
N ALA A 625 29.08 -17.01 -22.49
CA ALA A 625 30.31 -16.77 -23.24
C ALA A 625 30.33 -15.29 -23.64
N VAL A 626 31.21 -14.49 -23.03
CA VAL A 626 31.22 -13.02 -23.13
C VAL A 626 32.54 -12.55 -23.73
N ASN A 627 32.49 -11.81 -24.85
CA ASN A 627 33.65 -11.17 -25.43
C ASN A 627 33.96 -9.86 -24.68
N SER A 628 34.97 -9.85 -23.80
CA SER A 628 35.28 -8.67 -22.97
C SER A 628 35.85 -7.54 -23.83
N GLY A 629 35.26 -6.37 -23.70
CA GLY A 629 35.55 -5.15 -24.44
C GLY A 629 35.21 -5.20 -25.93
N GLY A 630 34.61 -6.29 -26.41
CA GLY A 630 34.36 -6.53 -27.83
C GLY A 630 32.89 -6.69 -28.19
N SER A 631 32.62 -6.69 -29.50
CA SER A 631 31.31 -7.03 -30.06
C SER A 631 31.07 -8.55 -30.06
N ALA A 632 29.83 -8.97 -30.28
CA ALA A 632 29.49 -10.39 -30.39
C ALA A 632 30.29 -11.06 -31.51
N VAL A 633 30.80 -12.26 -31.24
CA VAL A 633 31.61 -13.05 -32.18
C VAL A 633 31.32 -14.53 -32.00
N SER A 634 30.85 -15.19 -33.06
CA SER A 634 30.45 -16.61 -33.00
C SER A 634 29.45 -16.83 -31.85
N THR A 635 29.72 -17.78 -30.96
CA THR A 635 28.91 -18.09 -29.77
C THR A 635 29.11 -17.11 -28.60
N PHE A 636 30.07 -16.18 -28.69
CA PHE A 636 30.32 -15.20 -27.64
C PHE A 636 29.41 -13.98 -27.87
N VAL A 637 28.63 -13.63 -26.86
CA VAL A 637 27.86 -12.38 -26.85
C VAL A 637 28.79 -11.18 -26.68
N ALA A 638 28.30 -10.00 -27.07
CA ALA A 638 29.00 -8.75 -26.83
C ALA A 638 29.23 -8.51 -25.34
N ASP A 639 30.23 -7.68 -25.03
CA ASP A 639 30.55 -7.34 -23.65
C ASP A 639 29.32 -6.81 -22.89
N SER A 640 28.94 -7.56 -21.86
CA SER A 640 27.73 -7.36 -21.07
C SER A 640 27.96 -7.91 -19.65
N PHE A 641 27.10 -7.56 -18.70
CA PHE A 641 27.16 -8.01 -17.30
C PHE A 641 28.29 -7.43 -16.44
N PHE A 642 29.03 -6.43 -16.93
CA PHE A 642 30.12 -5.80 -16.17
C PHE A 642 29.67 -4.60 -15.31
N SER A 643 30.47 -4.30 -14.29
CA SER A 643 30.42 -3.05 -13.53
C SER A 643 31.84 -2.59 -13.17
N GLY A 644 32.02 -1.31 -12.86
CA GLY A 644 33.34 -0.71 -12.63
C GLY A 644 33.92 -0.11 -13.90
N SER A 645 35.21 -0.37 -14.19
CA SER A 645 35.90 0.22 -15.34
C SER A 645 35.19 -0.08 -16.67
N ALA A 646 34.83 0.99 -17.37
CA ALA A 646 34.24 0.93 -18.71
C ALA A 646 35.29 0.77 -19.82
N ASN A 647 36.59 0.87 -19.50
CA ASN A 647 37.64 0.96 -20.51
C ASN A 647 37.79 -0.33 -21.31
N THR A 648 37.92 -0.17 -22.62
CA THR A 648 38.17 -1.26 -23.57
C THR A 648 39.40 -0.95 -24.43
N PHE A 649 39.98 -1.98 -25.02
CA PHE A 649 41.05 -1.84 -26.01
C PHE A 649 40.97 -2.99 -27.02
N SER A 650 41.38 -2.75 -28.26
CA SER A 650 41.37 -3.76 -29.31
C SER A 650 42.52 -3.59 -30.29
N VAL A 651 42.96 -4.68 -30.91
CA VAL A 651 44.03 -4.72 -31.91
C VAL A 651 43.62 -5.54 -33.13
N GLY A 652 44.30 -5.34 -34.27
CA GLY A 652 44.16 -6.17 -35.47
C GLY A 652 45.23 -7.26 -35.62
N ASN A 653 46.14 -7.38 -34.65
CA ASN A 653 47.25 -8.33 -34.69
C ASN A 653 46.75 -9.78 -34.55
N ALA A 654 47.36 -10.71 -35.28
CA ALA A 654 47.10 -12.14 -35.12
C ALA A 654 47.47 -12.61 -33.70
N ILE A 655 46.67 -13.52 -33.14
CA ILE A 655 46.88 -14.09 -31.80
C ILE A 655 47.27 -15.57 -31.91
N ASP A 656 48.43 -15.94 -31.36
CA ASP A 656 48.83 -17.35 -31.21
C ASP A 656 47.95 -18.03 -30.15
N ARG A 657 47.12 -18.99 -30.58
CA ARG A 657 46.18 -19.74 -29.72
C ARG A 657 46.64 -21.17 -29.40
N SER A 658 47.87 -21.53 -29.75
CA SER A 658 48.39 -22.91 -29.63
C SER A 658 48.44 -23.44 -28.20
N LEU A 659 48.52 -22.56 -27.19
CA LEU A 659 48.55 -22.92 -25.77
C LEU A 659 47.17 -23.19 -25.16
N VAL A 660 46.08 -22.94 -25.89
CA VAL A 660 44.71 -23.07 -25.37
C VAL A 660 44.00 -24.22 -26.09
N SER A 661 43.60 -25.24 -25.33
CA SER A 661 42.70 -26.28 -25.81
C SER A 661 41.29 -25.69 -26.02
N ASN A 662 40.62 -26.00 -27.13
CA ASN A 662 39.31 -25.41 -27.48
C ASN A 662 39.30 -23.87 -27.29
N PRO A 663 40.13 -23.13 -28.03
CA PRO A 663 40.27 -21.68 -27.83
C PRO A 663 39.00 -20.95 -28.26
N ALA A 664 38.72 -19.81 -27.60
CA ALA A 664 37.73 -18.86 -28.08
C ALA A 664 38.07 -18.37 -29.52
N PRO A 665 37.10 -17.79 -30.25
CA PRO A 665 37.37 -17.14 -31.52
C PRO A 665 38.52 -16.13 -31.39
N GLU A 666 39.38 -16.03 -32.42
CA GLU A 666 40.56 -15.15 -32.37
C GLU A 666 40.20 -13.70 -32.01
N ALA A 667 39.10 -13.18 -32.58
CA ALA A 667 38.63 -11.83 -32.29
C ALA A 667 38.26 -11.60 -30.82
N ALA A 668 37.93 -12.63 -30.04
CA ALA A 668 37.70 -12.50 -28.59
C ALA A 668 39.01 -12.28 -27.81
N TYR A 669 40.16 -12.69 -28.37
CA TYR A 669 41.48 -12.39 -27.79
C TYR A 669 42.06 -11.06 -28.29
N GLN A 670 41.53 -10.52 -29.38
CA GLN A 670 41.92 -9.24 -29.96
C GLN A 670 41.25 -8.05 -29.29
N SER A 671 40.25 -8.27 -28.44
CA SER A 671 39.64 -7.26 -27.57
C SER A 671 39.88 -7.54 -26.09
N GLU A 672 39.76 -6.49 -25.28
CA GLU A 672 39.79 -6.59 -23.83
C GLU A 672 38.97 -5.51 -23.13
N ARG A 673 38.50 -5.86 -21.93
CA ARG A 673 38.15 -4.89 -20.89
C ARG A 673 39.32 -4.76 -19.92
N TRP A 674 39.66 -3.53 -19.53
CA TRP A 674 40.77 -3.27 -18.63
C TRP A 674 40.44 -2.21 -17.56
N GLY A 675 41.22 -2.17 -16.48
CA GLY A 675 40.90 -1.40 -15.26
C GLY A 675 40.34 -2.29 -14.16
N ALA A 676 39.96 -1.70 -13.02
CA ALA A 676 39.26 -2.43 -11.96
C ALA A 676 37.78 -2.62 -12.34
N PHE A 677 37.32 -3.86 -12.52
CA PHE A 677 35.94 -4.16 -12.91
C PHE A 677 35.50 -5.53 -12.39
N SER A 678 34.22 -5.80 -12.48
CA SER A 678 33.65 -7.13 -12.20
C SER A 678 32.63 -7.52 -13.26
N TYR A 679 32.40 -8.82 -13.43
CA TYR A 679 31.26 -9.39 -14.14
C TYR A 679 30.35 -10.10 -13.14
N THR A 680 29.04 -9.86 -13.22
CA THR A 680 28.02 -10.57 -12.44
C THR A 680 27.09 -11.31 -13.40
N LEU A 681 27.25 -12.63 -13.50
CA LEU A 681 26.51 -13.48 -14.44
C LEU A 681 25.34 -14.16 -13.70
N PRO A 682 24.07 -13.73 -13.93
CA PRO A 682 22.92 -14.12 -13.13
C PRO A 682 22.22 -15.38 -13.67
N ASN A 683 21.08 -15.74 -13.07
CA ASN A 683 20.13 -16.77 -13.57
C ASN A 683 20.75 -18.16 -13.81
N LEU A 684 21.86 -18.48 -13.19
CA LEU A 684 22.41 -19.82 -13.16
C LEU A 684 21.63 -20.66 -12.14
N LEU A 685 21.68 -21.99 -12.26
CA LEU A 685 21.19 -22.87 -11.19
C LEU A 685 21.85 -22.51 -9.86
N ALA A 686 21.06 -22.32 -8.81
CA ALA A 686 21.53 -22.00 -7.47
C ALA A 686 22.21 -23.20 -6.80
N GLU A 687 23.23 -22.95 -5.98
CA GLU A 687 23.98 -23.97 -5.23
C GLU A 687 24.59 -25.06 -6.14
N ARG A 688 24.95 -24.69 -7.37
CA ARG A 688 25.54 -25.59 -8.36
C ARG A 688 26.94 -25.15 -8.75
N ALA A 689 27.80 -26.14 -8.98
CA ALA A 689 29.13 -25.93 -9.52
C ALA A 689 29.07 -25.61 -11.01
N TYR A 690 29.92 -24.71 -11.47
CA TYR A 690 30.19 -24.37 -12.86
C TYR A 690 31.70 -24.28 -13.10
N ASN A 691 32.11 -24.52 -14.34
CA ASN A 691 33.46 -24.20 -14.78
C ASN A 691 33.50 -22.75 -15.27
N VAL A 692 34.27 -21.92 -14.58
CA VAL A 692 34.56 -20.53 -14.94
C VAL A 692 35.87 -20.50 -15.71
N ARG A 693 35.79 -20.17 -16.99
CA ARG A 693 36.95 -20.09 -17.88
C ARG A 693 37.28 -18.65 -18.20
N LEU A 694 38.48 -18.23 -17.85
CA LEU A 694 38.97 -16.87 -18.07
C LEU A 694 40.00 -16.87 -19.19
N HIS A 695 39.75 -16.07 -20.22
CA HIS A 695 40.59 -15.96 -21.41
C HIS A 695 41.40 -14.66 -21.36
N PHE A 696 42.69 -14.76 -21.68
CA PHE A 696 43.62 -13.64 -21.69
C PHE A 696 44.54 -13.69 -22.91
N ALA A 697 44.87 -12.53 -23.45
CA ALA A 697 46.04 -12.30 -24.30
C ALA A 697 46.59 -10.91 -23.99
N GLU A 698 47.90 -10.74 -23.80
CA GLU A 698 48.45 -9.39 -23.62
C GLU A 698 48.53 -8.69 -24.98
N ILE A 699 47.80 -7.58 -25.14
CA ILE A 699 47.67 -6.84 -26.39
C ILE A 699 48.03 -5.35 -26.25
N ALA A 700 48.22 -4.84 -25.03
CA ALA A 700 48.51 -3.43 -24.80
C ALA A 700 49.88 -3.03 -25.36
N SER A 701 49.94 -1.92 -26.09
CA SER A 701 51.18 -1.41 -26.72
C SER A 701 52.33 -1.21 -25.73
N GLY A 702 52.02 -0.71 -24.52
CA GLY A 702 53.01 -0.40 -23.48
C GLY A 702 53.51 -1.58 -22.64
N ILE A 703 52.99 -2.80 -22.85
CA ILE A 703 53.46 -4.01 -22.15
C ILE A 703 54.35 -4.82 -23.10
N THR A 704 55.64 -4.85 -22.82
CA THR A 704 56.70 -5.46 -23.64
C THR A 704 57.45 -6.59 -22.95
N GLY A 705 57.20 -6.81 -21.65
CA GLY A 705 57.86 -7.86 -20.88
C GLY A 705 57.09 -8.27 -19.62
N ALA A 706 57.53 -9.37 -19.01
CA ALA A 706 56.99 -9.88 -17.74
C ALA A 706 57.17 -8.86 -16.59
N GLY A 707 56.28 -8.93 -15.59
CA GLY A 707 56.24 -8.07 -14.41
C GLY A 707 55.64 -6.68 -14.65
N GLN A 708 55.37 -6.30 -15.91
CA GLN A 708 54.84 -4.98 -16.24
C GLN A 708 53.32 -4.84 -16.03
N ARG A 709 52.60 -5.96 -15.94
CA ARG A 709 51.19 -6.03 -15.51
C ARG A 709 51.02 -7.17 -14.52
N LEU A 710 50.56 -6.85 -13.31
CA LEU A 710 50.30 -7.79 -12.22
C LEU A 710 48.97 -7.42 -11.58
N PHE A 711 48.01 -8.35 -11.60
CA PHE A 711 46.68 -8.12 -11.05
C PHE A 711 46.10 -9.38 -10.38
N ASN A 712 45.04 -9.20 -9.60
CA ASN A 712 44.38 -10.31 -8.91
C ASN A 712 43.02 -10.59 -9.54
N VAL A 713 42.56 -11.83 -9.42
CA VAL A 713 41.20 -12.22 -9.81
C VAL A 713 40.53 -12.92 -8.65
N SER A 714 39.28 -12.55 -8.37
CA SER A 714 38.43 -13.23 -7.39
C SER A 714 37.16 -13.77 -8.05
N ILE A 715 36.71 -14.95 -7.64
CA ILE A 715 35.41 -15.51 -8.03
C ILE A 715 34.57 -15.68 -6.76
N ASN A 716 33.34 -15.16 -6.77
CA ASN A 716 32.42 -15.16 -5.63
C ASN A 716 33.06 -14.63 -4.33
N GLY A 717 33.92 -13.62 -4.46
CA GLY A 717 34.66 -13.01 -3.34
C GLY A 717 35.94 -13.74 -2.92
N THR A 718 36.19 -14.96 -3.41
CA THR A 718 37.43 -15.71 -3.14
C THR A 718 38.49 -15.38 -4.18
N GLN A 719 39.66 -14.90 -3.75
CA GLN A 719 40.79 -14.66 -4.66
C GLN A 719 41.36 -15.98 -5.18
N ILE A 720 41.35 -16.16 -6.50
CA ILE A 720 41.79 -17.37 -7.21
C ILE A 720 43.11 -17.18 -7.97
N LEU A 721 43.44 -15.93 -8.32
CA LEU A 721 44.70 -15.56 -8.95
C LEU A 721 45.31 -14.39 -8.19
N THR A 722 46.61 -14.49 -7.91
CA THR A 722 47.38 -13.50 -7.15
C THR A 722 48.55 -13.04 -8.00
N SER A 723 48.72 -11.72 -8.17
CA SER A 723 49.80 -11.11 -8.97
C SER A 723 49.95 -11.75 -10.36
N PHE A 724 48.83 -12.02 -11.02
CA PHE A 724 48.78 -12.71 -12.30
C PHE A 724 49.39 -11.86 -13.42
N ASP A 725 50.32 -12.47 -14.17
CA ASP A 725 51.02 -11.89 -15.30
C ASP A 725 50.70 -12.68 -16.58
N VAL A 726 49.85 -12.09 -17.43
CA VAL A 726 49.45 -12.70 -18.71
C VAL A 726 50.65 -12.89 -19.63
N PHE A 727 51.60 -11.95 -19.66
CA PHE A 727 52.75 -12.00 -20.56
C PHE A 727 53.69 -13.16 -20.19
N SER A 728 53.98 -13.31 -18.90
CA SER A 728 54.81 -14.41 -18.40
C SER A 728 54.16 -15.77 -18.67
N GLU A 729 52.88 -15.90 -18.34
CA GLU A 729 52.15 -17.17 -18.42
C GLU A 729 51.87 -17.61 -19.87
N ALA A 730 51.58 -16.67 -20.78
CA ALA A 730 51.40 -16.97 -22.20
C ALA A 730 52.74 -17.06 -22.97
N GLY A 731 53.85 -16.69 -22.33
CA GLY A 731 55.17 -16.68 -22.95
C GLY A 731 55.35 -15.60 -24.02
N GLY A 732 54.71 -14.44 -23.86
CA GLY A 732 54.85 -13.28 -24.76
C GLY A 732 53.55 -12.53 -25.06
N LYS A 733 53.71 -11.41 -25.78
CA LYS A 733 52.60 -10.60 -26.31
C LYS A 733 51.90 -11.30 -27.49
N TYR A 734 50.62 -11.03 -27.68
CA TYR A 734 49.79 -11.62 -28.76
C TYR A 734 49.72 -13.15 -28.72
N ARG A 735 49.79 -13.72 -27.51
CA ARG A 735 49.62 -15.15 -27.26
C ARG A 735 48.47 -15.34 -26.28
N ALA A 736 47.58 -16.26 -26.60
CA ALA A 736 46.41 -16.55 -25.79
C ALA A 736 46.73 -17.56 -24.69
N ILE A 737 46.07 -17.37 -23.55
CA ILE A 737 46.03 -18.34 -22.47
C ILE A 737 44.64 -18.37 -21.84
N ALA A 738 44.24 -19.53 -21.30
CA ALA A 738 43.00 -19.70 -20.56
C ALA A 738 43.27 -20.31 -19.17
N ARG A 739 42.42 -19.98 -18.20
CA ARG A 739 42.43 -20.56 -16.86
C ARG A 739 41.03 -21.02 -16.50
N ASP A 740 40.90 -22.27 -16.07
CA ASP A 740 39.65 -22.91 -15.72
C ASP A 740 39.56 -23.06 -14.19
N PHE A 741 38.44 -22.64 -13.62
CA PHE A 741 38.19 -22.68 -12.18
C PHE A 741 36.80 -23.26 -11.89
N LEU A 742 36.69 -24.15 -10.92
CA LEU A 742 35.38 -24.55 -10.42
C LEU A 742 34.87 -23.50 -9.43
N ALA A 743 33.63 -23.05 -9.62
CA ALA A 743 32.95 -22.16 -8.70
C ALA A 743 31.50 -22.61 -8.48
N THR A 744 31.05 -22.54 -7.22
CA THR A 744 29.67 -22.86 -6.85
C THR A 744 28.86 -21.57 -6.73
N THR A 745 27.70 -21.53 -7.37
CA THR A 745 26.74 -20.42 -7.23
C THR A 745 26.16 -20.38 -5.82
N GLY A 746 25.86 -19.20 -5.31
CA GLY A 746 25.06 -19.05 -4.08
C GLY A 746 23.55 -19.25 -4.34
N PRO A 747 22.70 -19.02 -3.32
CA PRO A 747 21.24 -19.12 -3.44
C PRO A 747 20.63 -18.22 -4.52
N ALA A 748 21.28 -17.09 -4.83
CA ALA A 748 20.86 -16.18 -5.90
C ALA A 748 21.15 -16.69 -7.32
N GLY A 749 21.85 -17.81 -7.48
CA GLY A 749 22.14 -18.39 -8.80
C GLY A 749 23.01 -17.49 -9.67
N GLN A 750 24.12 -16.97 -9.13
CA GLN A 750 25.03 -16.09 -9.86
C GLN A 750 26.50 -16.43 -9.63
N ILE A 751 27.34 -16.06 -10.61
CA ILE A 751 28.79 -16.06 -10.48
C ILE A 751 29.30 -14.64 -10.65
N VAL A 752 30.11 -14.18 -9.69
CA VAL A 752 30.74 -12.86 -9.72
C VAL A 752 32.24 -13.04 -9.93
N VAL A 753 32.78 -12.50 -11.02
CA VAL A 753 34.23 -12.50 -11.31
C VAL A 753 34.76 -11.08 -11.17
N GLN A 754 35.71 -10.84 -10.28
CA GLN A 754 36.27 -9.54 -9.98
C GLN A 754 37.74 -9.47 -10.40
N PHE A 755 38.11 -8.41 -11.11
CA PHE A 755 39.47 -8.14 -11.55
C PHE A 755 40.00 -6.92 -10.78
N ASN A 756 40.95 -7.18 -9.88
CA ASN A 756 41.43 -6.21 -8.90
C ASN A 756 42.87 -5.79 -9.21
N PRO A 757 43.21 -4.48 -9.13
CA PRO A 757 44.58 -4.02 -9.37
C PRO A 757 45.58 -4.72 -8.45
N GLY A 758 46.74 -5.08 -9.00
CA GLY A 758 47.89 -5.57 -8.24
C GLY A 758 48.98 -4.51 -8.16
N SER A 759 50.24 -4.93 -8.11
CA SER A 759 51.39 -4.03 -7.93
C SER A 759 51.85 -3.32 -9.21
N ALA A 760 51.37 -3.72 -10.39
CA ALA A 760 51.79 -3.16 -11.66
C ALA A 760 50.66 -3.08 -12.69
N ASN A 761 50.43 -1.89 -13.23
CA ASN A 761 49.41 -1.59 -14.26
C ASN A 761 47.98 -2.06 -13.86
N GLN A 762 47.03 -2.00 -14.79
CA GLN A 762 45.63 -2.28 -14.52
C GLN A 762 45.26 -3.76 -14.81
N PRO A 763 44.20 -4.31 -14.19
CA PRO A 763 43.68 -5.63 -14.56
C PRO A 763 43.14 -5.65 -15.98
N LYS A 764 43.02 -6.85 -16.57
CA LYS A 764 42.44 -7.02 -17.90
C LYS A 764 41.80 -8.40 -18.08
N CYS A 765 40.82 -8.50 -18.97
CA CYS A 765 40.25 -9.78 -19.42
C CYS A 765 39.87 -9.70 -20.90
N SER A 766 40.09 -10.78 -21.65
CA SER A 766 39.72 -10.86 -23.07
C SER A 766 38.37 -11.54 -23.28
N ALA A 767 38.06 -12.62 -22.56
CA ALA A 767 36.74 -13.23 -22.59
C ALA A 767 36.48 -14.08 -21.33
N ILE A 768 35.19 -14.33 -21.05
CA ILE A 768 34.75 -15.18 -19.93
C ILE A 768 33.74 -16.20 -20.44
N GLU A 769 33.92 -17.46 -20.06
CA GLU A 769 32.89 -18.50 -20.21
C GLU A 769 32.46 -19.02 -18.84
N ILE A 770 31.15 -19.25 -18.68
CA ILE A 770 30.57 -19.98 -17.55
C ILE A 770 29.89 -21.20 -18.13
N LEU A 771 30.48 -22.36 -17.92
CA LEU A 771 30.07 -23.61 -18.54
C LEU A 771 29.60 -24.59 -17.48
N PRO A 772 28.71 -25.56 -17.83
CA PRO A 772 28.49 -26.73 -17.01
C PRO A 772 29.82 -27.35 -16.57
N PRO A 773 29.92 -27.82 -15.32
CA PRO A 773 31.17 -28.36 -14.80
C PRO A 773 31.53 -29.65 -15.56
N PRO A 774 32.82 -29.99 -15.66
CA PRO A 774 33.21 -31.30 -16.17
C PRO A 774 32.57 -32.42 -15.32
N PRO A 775 32.22 -33.57 -15.93
CA PRO A 775 31.67 -34.70 -15.20
C PRO A 775 32.64 -35.17 -14.10
N LYS A 776 32.08 -35.48 -12.93
CA LYS A 776 32.86 -35.98 -11.79
C LYS A 776 32.24 -37.26 -11.25
N VAL A 777 33.04 -38.31 -11.12
CA VAL A 777 32.67 -39.51 -10.37
C VAL A 777 32.81 -39.17 -8.89
N SER A 778 31.71 -39.18 -8.14
CA SER A 778 31.67 -38.84 -6.71
C SER A 778 31.94 -40.05 -5.82
N SER A 779 31.51 -41.25 -6.25
CA SER A 779 31.82 -42.49 -5.54
C SER A 779 31.83 -43.70 -6.46
N VAL A 780 32.56 -44.74 -6.03
CA VAL A 780 32.54 -46.06 -6.64
C VAL A 780 32.36 -47.08 -5.52
N THR A 781 31.34 -47.91 -5.61
CA THR A 781 31.08 -48.99 -4.65
C THR A 781 31.04 -50.31 -5.38
N VAL A 782 31.73 -51.32 -4.84
CA VAL A 782 31.73 -52.68 -5.41
C VAL A 782 30.95 -53.59 -4.48
N THR A 783 29.91 -54.23 -5.00
CA THR A 783 29.09 -55.19 -4.24
C THR A 783 28.73 -56.36 -5.15
N ASN A 784 28.96 -57.59 -4.68
CA ASN A 784 28.64 -58.83 -5.39
C ASN A 784 29.10 -58.84 -6.87
N GLY A 785 30.32 -58.39 -7.15
CA GLY A 785 30.85 -58.36 -8.53
C GLY A 785 30.23 -57.29 -9.42
N THR A 786 29.62 -56.25 -8.87
CA THR A 786 29.14 -55.08 -9.62
C THR A 786 29.77 -53.81 -9.06
N ALA A 787 30.42 -53.03 -9.93
CA ALA A 787 30.85 -51.67 -9.62
C ALA A 787 29.72 -50.70 -9.93
N GLN A 788 29.18 -50.06 -8.91
CA GLN A 788 28.25 -48.95 -9.03
C GLN A 788 29.02 -47.64 -8.90
N LEU A 789 28.87 -46.76 -9.90
CA LEU A 789 29.46 -45.44 -9.92
C LEU A 789 28.37 -44.40 -9.75
N THR A 790 28.55 -43.48 -8.80
CA THR A 790 27.73 -42.28 -8.68
C THR A 790 28.48 -41.12 -9.33
N VAL A 791 27.77 -40.38 -10.18
CA VAL A 791 28.31 -39.32 -11.02
C VAL A 791 27.56 -38.04 -10.71
N GLU A 792 28.28 -36.98 -10.36
CA GLU A 792 27.74 -35.63 -10.30
C GLU A 792 27.44 -35.17 -11.73
N THR A 793 26.19 -34.77 -11.98
CA THR A 793 25.70 -34.39 -13.30
C THR A 793 25.16 -32.96 -13.32
N PHE A 794 25.10 -32.39 -14.52
CA PHE A 794 24.39 -31.16 -14.78
C PHE A 794 23.08 -31.48 -15.51
N PRO A 795 21.93 -30.92 -15.11
CA PRO A 795 20.66 -31.22 -15.76
C PRO A 795 20.71 -31.02 -17.28
N ARG A 796 20.08 -31.95 -18.00
CA ARG A 796 19.97 -32.01 -19.48
C ARG A 796 21.26 -32.32 -20.23
N LYS A 797 22.35 -32.55 -19.50
CA LYS A 797 23.55 -33.14 -20.09
C LYS A 797 23.41 -34.66 -20.17
N ILE A 798 24.02 -35.22 -21.20
CA ILE A 798 24.00 -36.65 -21.51
C ILE A 798 25.35 -37.23 -21.11
N TYR A 799 25.30 -38.31 -20.34
CA TYR A 799 26.48 -38.95 -19.77
C TYR A 799 26.57 -40.41 -20.20
N ARG A 800 27.81 -40.86 -20.42
CA ARG A 800 28.15 -42.24 -20.75
C ARG A 800 29.32 -42.73 -19.90
N LEU A 801 29.16 -43.90 -19.30
CA LEU A 801 30.24 -44.61 -18.63
C LEU A 801 31.16 -45.28 -19.66
N GLN A 802 32.46 -45.08 -19.52
CA GLN A 802 33.47 -45.79 -20.29
C GLN A 802 34.49 -46.49 -19.39
N VAL A 803 35.03 -47.60 -19.89
CA VAL A 803 35.95 -48.46 -19.14
C VAL A 803 37.20 -48.82 -19.95
N LYS A 804 38.26 -49.18 -19.23
CA LYS A 804 39.46 -49.89 -19.70
C LYS A 804 39.92 -50.88 -18.64
N ASN A 805 40.57 -51.96 -19.08
CA ASN A 805 41.16 -52.94 -18.16
C ASN A 805 42.60 -52.56 -17.78
N ASN A 806 43.33 -51.88 -18.68
CA ASN A 806 44.64 -51.31 -18.40
C ASN A 806 44.69 -49.83 -18.79
N LEU A 807 45.36 -48.99 -17.99
CA LEU A 807 45.53 -47.56 -18.30
C LEU A 807 46.31 -47.32 -19.59
N SER A 808 47.20 -48.25 -19.97
CA SER A 808 47.98 -48.17 -21.21
C SER A 808 47.20 -48.56 -22.47
N ASP A 809 45.99 -49.12 -22.34
CA ASP A 809 45.17 -49.46 -23.51
C ASP A 809 44.89 -48.19 -24.34
N ALA A 810 44.93 -48.29 -25.67
CA ALA A 810 44.71 -47.13 -26.54
C ALA A 810 43.27 -46.58 -26.41
N ASN A 811 42.27 -47.46 -26.44
CA ASN A 811 40.86 -47.09 -26.65
C ASN A 811 39.97 -47.36 -25.44
N TRP A 812 39.10 -46.40 -25.11
CA TRP A 812 38.08 -46.57 -24.08
C TRP A 812 36.84 -47.25 -24.68
N THR A 813 36.25 -48.20 -23.97
CA THR A 813 35.01 -48.88 -24.41
C THR A 813 33.81 -48.36 -23.63
N SER A 814 32.66 -48.25 -24.28
CA SER A 814 31.42 -47.82 -23.62
C SER A 814 30.87 -48.96 -22.75
N ALA A 815 30.60 -48.66 -21.48
CA ALA A 815 30.01 -49.59 -20.51
C ALA A 815 28.55 -49.27 -20.18
N SER A 816 28.03 -48.14 -20.67
CA SER A 816 26.61 -47.78 -20.61
C SER A 816 26.13 -47.20 -21.93
N VAL A 817 24.81 -47.09 -22.07
CA VAL A 817 24.17 -46.21 -23.06
C VAL A 817 24.30 -44.74 -22.62
N ASP A 818 23.97 -43.84 -23.54
CA ASP A 818 23.80 -42.42 -23.25
C ASP A 818 22.58 -42.19 -22.36
N THR A 819 22.78 -41.54 -21.22
CA THR A 819 21.73 -41.26 -20.25
C THR A 819 21.60 -39.77 -20.01
N LEU A 820 20.39 -39.24 -20.22
CA LEU A 820 20.05 -37.84 -19.92
C LEU A 820 19.95 -37.63 -18.40
N ALA A 821 20.69 -36.68 -17.87
CA ALA A 821 20.56 -36.28 -16.47
C ALA A 821 19.30 -35.42 -16.27
N SER A 822 18.35 -35.90 -15.47
CA SER A 822 17.20 -35.10 -15.02
C SER A 822 17.53 -34.21 -13.83
N GLY A 823 18.66 -34.45 -13.16
CA GLY A 823 19.09 -33.75 -11.94
C GLY A 823 20.61 -33.72 -11.79
N ASP A 824 21.07 -33.80 -10.55
CA ASP A 824 22.46 -33.58 -10.14
C ASP A 824 23.27 -34.86 -9.91
N SER A 825 22.64 -36.02 -10.03
CA SER A 825 23.30 -37.30 -9.88
C SER A 825 22.75 -38.35 -10.86
N LEU A 826 23.65 -39.17 -11.39
CA LEU A 826 23.32 -40.43 -12.08
C LEU A 826 24.12 -41.58 -11.46
N SER A 827 23.54 -42.78 -11.47
CA SER A 827 24.24 -44.01 -11.11
C SER A 827 24.41 -44.91 -12.34
N PHE A 828 25.64 -45.41 -12.54
CA PHE A 828 25.97 -46.38 -13.58
C PHE A 828 26.47 -47.66 -12.94
N ASN A 829 26.02 -48.82 -13.45
CA ASN A 829 26.47 -50.11 -12.98
C ASN A 829 27.34 -50.79 -14.04
N ASN A 830 28.44 -51.41 -13.63
CA ASN A 830 29.28 -52.23 -14.49
C ASN A 830 29.62 -53.55 -13.79
N SER A 831 29.25 -54.68 -14.39
CA SER A 831 29.58 -56.01 -13.87
C SER A 831 31.08 -56.29 -14.04
N ILE A 832 31.69 -56.84 -12.99
CA ILE A 832 33.13 -57.08 -12.88
C ILE A 832 33.40 -58.54 -12.47
N SER A 833 34.37 -59.20 -13.10
CA SER A 833 34.80 -60.53 -12.66
C SER A 833 35.68 -60.45 -11.40
N THR A 834 35.81 -61.56 -10.68
CA THR A 834 36.68 -61.69 -9.50
C THR A 834 38.12 -61.28 -9.85
N ASN A 835 38.73 -60.44 -9.01
CA ASN A 835 40.10 -59.90 -9.16
C ASN A 835 40.37 -59.07 -10.42
N GLN A 836 39.34 -58.57 -11.13
CA GLN A 836 39.54 -57.73 -12.31
C GLN A 836 39.83 -56.26 -11.92
N GLN A 837 40.99 -55.75 -12.34
CA GLN A 837 41.27 -54.32 -12.31
C GLN A 837 40.49 -53.61 -13.43
N ARG A 838 39.90 -52.45 -13.12
CA ARG A 838 39.16 -51.65 -14.10
C ARG A 838 39.28 -50.17 -13.83
N PHE A 839 39.47 -49.42 -14.90
CA PHE A 839 39.56 -47.97 -14.90
C PHE A 839 38.30 -47.40 -15.53
N TYR A 840 37.75 -46.35 -14.92
CA TYR A 840 36.49 -45.75 -15.35
C TYR A 840 36.73 -44.29 -15.72
N ARG A 841 35.98 -43.81 -16.72
CA ARG A 841 35.77 -42.39 -16.94
C ARG A 841 34.32 -42.14 -17.34
N ILE A 842 33.86 -40.93 -17.11
CA ILE A 842 32.57 -40.45 -17.58
C ILE A 842 32.80 -39.50 -18.75
N LEU A 843 32.06 -39.72 -19.83
CA LEU A 843 32.00 -38.83 -20.97
C LEU A 843 30.68 -38.06 -20.92
N GLN A 844 30.75 -36.74 -20.95
CA GLN A 844 29.61 -35.88 -21.27
C GLN A 844 29.58 -35.68 -22.79
N THR A 845 28.46 -36.00 -23.44
CA THR A 845 28.40 -36.07 -24.91
C THR A 845 27.79 -34.84 -25.59
N ASN A 846 27.23 -33.90 -24.82
CA ASN A 846 26.57 -32.69 -25.33
C ASN A 846 26.82 -31.42 -24.50
#